data_AF-A0A958IH34-F1
#
_entry.id   AF-A0A958IH34-F1
#
_cell.length_a   1.000
_cell.length_b   1.000
_cell.length_c   1.000
_cell.angle_alpha   90.00
_cell.angle_beta   90.00
_cell.angle_gamma   90.00
#
_symmetry.space_group_name_H-M   'P 1'
#
loop_
_entity.id
_entity.type
_entity.pdbx_description
1 polymer ?
#
loop_
_entity_poly.entity_id
_entity_poly.type
_entity_poly.pdbx_seq_one_letter_code
_entity_poly.pdbx_strand_id
1 'polypeptide(L)'
;GYSRYPRGVYRFDLTKGKIINKFESPASFTQLALFDINNDHKEEIILGSTATDNFPDSVAFSDVYSWIFVMDQKLDKLFVQKSINRYGGSWFITAFDETMPVLYGLNIYKERNLKIIKVDHSLEIKDSLFIKGYVAGDYWLDDSNHFNVFLKGWDKRSLVKFDPALNIVDAKELEIPVDTEIRSIDDIDNDGLKNYYLRTMSTLFLLDENFDKIAEIKLGEDERLDDISILRQKRKNNILGINTTKYSYVFNLNPSWIYKWKWPLFILEILVFYGLFFVLHILINKIRIYISYFIFSITESDNAVILINHKQNIIAFNSRVEDILGLANAVKRQQNYQKTLQNRNEIVAVIDESINKKAPVKKEISYDTFNKNFIGTVKVSPFKSYFNFINAYLVEIQDNTDQILNERQMNWQRNLRRMIHDIKNPLAGVQFKLQSIYLKMSDKDPELAAELEGEIEIANSEIKRIRNISKDFLKFSNLEAIQPRFLKLDELIIRCINHFRAYQNNNLKIQNIIDDKIPEVFWDARQIELLLHIVIENAIDAVKGSGQLLLKTELVQNLNIIEEEFVKIMIADTGCGIEEEDINKIFQPNFSLKPEGSGMGLVFAKQIVQQHKGSIWLEKFEGFSTAFIISIPAIPKTG
;
A
#
# COMPACT_ATOMS: atom_id res chain seq x y z
N GLY A 1 -85.51 -15.46 24.89
CA GLY A 1 -85.87 -14.49 25.94
C GLY A 1 -85.92 -15.22 27.25
N TYR A 2 -85.19 -14.76 28.26
CA TYR A 2 -85.03 -15.45 29.55
C TYR A 2 -86.33 -15.43 30.36
N SER A 3 -87.24 -16.34 30.00
CA SER A 3 -88.53 -16.51 30.64
C SER A 3 -88.42 -17.30 31.96
N ARG A 4 -89.34 -17.03 32.90
CA ARG A 4 -89.57 -17.78 34.16
C ARG A 4 -90.23 -19.16 33.97
N TYR A 5 -90.23 -19.72 32.75
CA TYR A 5 -90.76 -21.06 32.50
C TYR A 5 -89.90 -22.11 33.23
N PRO A 6 -90.48 -23.27 33.62
CA PRO A 6 -89.71 -24.36 34.21
C PRO A 6 -88.59 -24.78 33.26
N ARG A 7 -87.34 -24.68 33.72
CA ARG A 7 -86.17 -25.18 33.01
C ARG A 7 -85.83 -26.54 33.57
N GLY A 8 -85.35 -27.45 32.73
CA GLY A 8 -85.15 -28.82 33.17
C GLY A 8 -84.60 -29.72 32.08
N VAL A 9 -84.13 -30.87 32.51
CA VAL A 9 -83.73 -31.97 31.64
C VAL A 9 -84.82 -33.03 31.69
N TYR A 10 -85.26 -33.46 30.51
CA TYR A 10 -86.32 -34.43 30.35
C TYR A 10 -85.76 -35.68 29.69
N ARG A 11 -86.02 -36.84 30.28
CA ARG A 11 -85.68 -38.12 29.68
C ARG A 11 -86.91 -38.64 28.94
N PHE A 12 -86.79 -38.74 27.62
CA PHE A 12 -87.87 -39.19 26.73
C PHE A 12 -87.59 -40.60 26.22
N ASP A 13 -88.56 -41.51 26.38
CA ASP A 13 -88.50 -42.84 25.78
C ASP A 13 -89.09 -42.76 24.37
N LEU A 14 -88.22 -42.78 23.36
CA LEU A 14 -88.62 -42.69 21.95
C LEU A 14 -89.54 -43.82 21.51
N THR A 15 -89.42 -45.01 22.12
CA THR A 15 -90.24 -46.17 21.76
C THR A 15 -91.64 -46.09 22.34
N LYS A 16 -91.78 -45.54 23.55
CA LYS A 16 -93.07 -45.38 24.24
C LYS A 16 -93.73 -44.02 23.99
N GLY A 17 -93.03 -43.10 23.32
CA GLY A 17 -93.53 -41.76 22.99
C GLY A 17 -93.86 -40.91 24.22
N LYS A 18 -93.20 -41.13 25.36
CA LYS A 18 -93.50 -40.41 26.61
C LYS A 18 -92.24 -40.03 27.40
N ILE A 19 -92.36 -38.96 28.16
CA ILE A 19 -91.37 -38.59 29.17
C ILE A 19 -91.40 -39.65 30.28
N ILE A 20 -90.24 -40.25 30.57
CA ILE A 20 -90.09 -41.29 31.58
C ILE A 20 -89.48 -40.78 32.88
N ASN A 21 -88.70 -39.70 32.83
CA ASN A 21 -88.31 -38.95 34.02
C ASN A 21 -88.03 -37.48 33.67
N LYS A 22 -88.03 -36.60 34.68
CA LYS A 22 -87.70 -35.18 34.53
C LYS A 22 -86.95 -34.64 35.73
N PHE A 23 -86.02 -33.73 35.47
CA PHE A 23 -85.38 -32.92 36.49
C PHE A 23 -85.63 -31.44 36.18
N GLU A 24 -86.35 -30.73 37.05
CA GLU A 24 -86.66 -29.31 36.89
C GLU A 24 -85.81 -28.47 37.87
N SER A 25 -85.27 -27.36 37.38
CA SER A 25 -84.39 -26.45 38.11
C SER A 25 -84.56 -25.02 37.58
N PRO A 26 -84.48 -23.97 38.41
CA PRO A 26 -84.41 -22.58 37.94
C PRO A 26 -83.15 -22.29 37.09
N ALA A 27 -82.08 -23.08 37.26
CA ALA A 27 -80.83 -22.94 36.53
C ALA A 27 -81.00 -23.10 35.01
N SER A 28 -80.32 -22.27 34.22
CA SER A 28 -80.35 -22.34 32.75
C SER A 28 -79.27 -23.30 32.25
N PHE A 29 -79.64 -24.56 31.98
CA PHE A 29 -78.73 -25.53 31.37
C PHE A 29 -78.30 -25.08 29.98
N THR A 30 -77.01 -25.02 29.73
CA THR A 30 -76.43 -24.66 28.43
C THR A 30 -75.59 -25.78 27.83
N GLN A 31 -75.22 -26.78 28.62
CA GLN A 31 -74.38 -27.90 28.19
C GLN A 31 -74.82 -29.21 28.82
N LEU A 32 -74.66 -30.28 28.05
CA LEU A 32 -74.91 -31.66 28.46
C LEU A 32 -73.77 -32.52 27.91
N ALA A 33 -73.15 -33.31 28.78
CA ALA A 33 -72.18 -34.33 28.42
C ALA A 33 -72.57 -35.67 29.06
N LEU A 34 -72.23 -36.76 28.40
CA LEU A 34 -72.31 -38.12 28.93
C LEU A 34 -70.88 -38.60 29.16
N PHE A 35 -70.57 -38.99 30.40
CA PHE A 35 -69.25 -39.49 30.74
C PHE A 35 -69.31 -40.37 31.98
N ASP A 36 -68.59 -41.48 31.97
CA ASP A 36 -68.42 -42.36 33.12
C ASP A 36 -67.43 -41.72 34.10
N ILE A 37 -67.95 -40.88 34.99
CA ILE A 37 -67.12 -40.07 35.87
C ILE A 37 -66.64 -40.84 37.08
N ASN A 38 -67.35 -41.87 37.52
CA ASN A 38 -66.95 -42.68 38.67
C ASN A 38 -66.22 -43.98 38.27
N ASN A 39 -66.02 -44.20 36.97
CA ASN A 39 -65.40 -45.38 36.38
C ASN A 39 -66.16 -46.69 36.73
N ASP A 40 -67.50 -46.63 36.79
CA ASP A 40 -68.38 -47.78 37.04
C ASP A 40 -68.88 -48.45 35.74
N HIS A 41 -68.35 -48.03 34.59
CA HIS A 41 -68.72 -48.40 33.23
C HIS A 41 -70.14 -47.96 32.82
N LYS A 42 -70.70 -46.94 33.49
CA LYS A 42 -71.95 -46.30 33.08
C LYS A 42 -71.74 -44.80 32.99
N GLU A 43 -72.16 -44.22 31.87
CA GLU A 43 -72.08 -42.78 31.71
C GLU A 43 -73.09 -42.06 32.60
N GLU A 44 -72.61 -41.09 33.38
CA GLU A 44 -73.42 -40.09 34.05
C GLU A 44 -73.77 -38.92 33.10
N ILE A 45 -74.90 -38.28 33.40
CA ILE A 45 -75.32 -37.04 32.75
C ILE A 45 -74.71 -35.87 33.52
N ILE A 46 -73.78 -35.16 32.87
CA ILE A 46 -73.15 -33.95 33.40
C ILE A 46 -73.78 -32.73 32.73
N LEU A 47 -74.34 -31.83 33.53
CA LEU A 47 -75.02 -30.63 33.04
C LEU A 47 -74.33 -29.37 33.54
N GLY A 48 -73.99 -28.48 32.61
CA GLY A 48 -73.51 -27.13 32.91
C GLY A 48 -74.65 -26.13 32.79
N SER A 49 -74.74 -25.20 33.75
CA SER A 49 -75.70 -24.10 33.69
C SER A 49 -75.03 -22.73 33.72
N THR A 50 -75.72 -21.77 33.12
CA THR A 50 -75.33 -20.37 33.08
C THR A 50 -76.16 -19.53 34.05
N ALA A 51 -75.50 -18.59 34.72
CA ALA A 51 -76.11 -17.62 35.61
C ALA A 51 -76.77 -16.52 34.79
N THR A 52 -78.09 -16.53 34.75
CA THR A 52 -78.91 -15.58 33.98
C THR A 52 -79.69 -14.61 34.86
N ASP A 53 -79.59 -14.72 36.20
CA ASP A 53 -80.15 -13.82 37.21
C ASP A 53 -81.65 -13.49 37.00
N ASN A 54 -82.48 -14.51 36.75
CA ASN A 54 -83.93 -14.34 36.58
C ASN A 54 -84.72 -14.75 37.83
N PHE A 55 -84.14 -15.53 38.73
CA PHE A 55 -84.75 -16.02 39.97
C PHE A 55 -83.99 -15.47 41.20
N PRO A 56 -84.67 -15.16 42.32
CA PRO A 56 -84.02 -14.69 43.54
C PRO A 56 -83.03 -15.73 44.12
N ASP A 57 -82.01 -15.25 44.83
CA ASP A 57 -81.00 -16.08 45.52
C ASP A 57 -81.62 -17.07 46.52
N SER A 58 -82.76 -16.72 47.12
CA SER A 58 -83.49 -17.57 48.05
C SER A 58 -84.08 -18.85 47.44
N VAL A 59 -84.10 -18.98 46.11
CA VAL A 59 -84.62 -20.17 45.41
C VAL A 59 -83.51 -21.20 45.28
N ALA A 60 -83.78 -22.45 45.65
CA ALA A 60 -82.84 -23.56 45.46
C ALA A 60 -82.43 -23.68 43.98
N PHE A 61 -81.12 -23.77 43.73
CA PHE A 61 -80.53 -23.79 42.38
C PHE A 61 -80.89 -22.55 41.54
N SER A 62 -80.99 -21.39 42.18
CA SER A 62 -81.20 -20.10 41.51
C SER A 62 -80.18 -19.87 40.40
N ASP A 63 -80.65 -19.32 39.28
CA ASP A 63 -79.81 -18.91 38.15
C ASP A 63 -79.06 -17.59 38.41
N VAL A 64 -79.03 -17.10 39.65
CA VAL A 64 -78.02 -16.12 40.12
C VAL A 64 -76.60 -16.72 40.06
N TYR A 65 -76.49 -18.05 40.18
CA TYR A 65 -75.23 -18.77 40.10
C TYR A 65 -75.20 -19.75 38.93
N SER A 66 -73.98 -20.05 38.50
CA SER A 66 -73.69 -21.17 37.60
C SER A 66 -73.52 -22.45 38.41
N TRP A 67 -74.13 -23.53 37.94
CA TRP A 67 -74.12 -24.84 38.59
C TRP A 67 -73.62 -25.92 37.62
N ILE A 68 -72.96 -26.92 38.20
CA ILE A 68 -72.74 -28.22 37.56
C ILE A 68 -73.65 -29.22 38.26
N PHE A 69 -74.35 -30.04 37.49
CA PHE A 69 -75.12 -31.16 38.00
C PHE A 69 -74.57 -32.46 37.43
N VAL A 70 -74.41 -33.47 38.29
CA VAL A 70 -74.06 -34.83 37.89
C VAL A 70 -75.20 -35.75 38.32
N MET A 71 -75.79 -36.42 37.35
CA MET A 71 -76.96 -37.27 37.52
C MET A 71 -76.69 -38.64 36.93
N ASP A 72 -77.34 -39.65 37.49
CA ASP A 72 -77.38 -40.94 36.82
C ASP A 72 -78.23 -40.86 35.53
N GLN A 73 -78.21 -41.92 34.74
CA GLN A 73 -79.02 -42.00 33.52
C GLN A 73 -80.53 -41.97 33.76
N LYS A 74 -80.99 -42.10 35.01
CA LYS A 74 -82.39 -41.95 35.38
C LYS A 74 -82.74 -40.50 35.68
N LEU A 75 -81.79 -39.56 35.74
CA LEU A 75 -81.96 -38.18 36.25
C LEU A 75 -82.09 -38.11 37.77
N ASP A 76 -81.70 -39.17 38.48
CA ASP A 76 -81.56 -39.13 39.93
C ASP A 76 -80.24 -38.42 40.27
N LYS A 77 -80.29 -37.48 41.22
CA LYS A 77 -79.14 -36.67 41.60
C LYS A 77 -78.12 -37.54 42.33
N LEU A 78 -76.95 -37.74 41.72
CA LEU A 78 -75.81 -38.37 42.40
C LEU A 78 -75.08 -37.34 43.27
N PHE A 79 -74.94 -36.10 42.78
CA PHE A 79 -74.29 -35.02 43.51
C PHE A 79 -74.75 -33.63 43.05
N VAL A 80 -74.85 -32.68 44.00
CA VAL A 80 -74.99 -31.26 43.70
C VAL A 80 -74.06 -30.47 44.61
N GLN A 81 -72.98 -29.90 44.08
CA GLN A 81 -72.20 -28.95 44.85
C GLN A 81 -71.64 -27.79 44.02
N LYS A 82 -71.67 -26.64 44.71
CA LYS A 82 -71.01 -25.37 44.48
C LYS A 82 -71.57 -24.51 43.34
N SER A 83 -72.31 -23.47 43.74
CA SER A 83 -72.37 -22.23 42.99
C SER A 83 -70.95 -21.80 42.64
N ILE A 84 -70.57 -21.86 41.38
CA ILE A 84 -69.17 -21.66 41.01
C ILE A 84 -68.83 -20.18 41.06
N ASN A 85 -69.75 -19.33 40.59
CA ASN A 85 -69.67 -17.88 40.72
C ASN A 85 -71.04 -17.20 40.53
N ARG A 86 -71.23 -15.98 41.03
CA ARG A 86 -72.34 -15.11 40.61
C ARG A 86 -72.03 -14.55 39.22
N TYR A 87 -73.01 -14.51 38.32
CA TYR A 87 -72.87 -13.88 36.98
C TYR A 87 -71.84 -14.54 36.03
N GLY A 88 -71.74 -15.89 36.04
CA GLY A 88 -70.90 -16.67 35.10
C GLY A 88 -71.70 -17.60 34.18
N GLY A 89 -71.09 -18.09 33.09
CA GLY A 89 -71.64 -19.11 32.21
C GLY A 89 -70.71 -20.30 32.05
N SER A 90 -71.28 -21.49 32.08
CA SER A 90 -70.58 -22.73 31.78
C SER A 90 -70.37 -22.85 30.28
N TRP A 91 -69.12 -23.07 29.87
CA TRP A 91 -68.75 -22.95 28.48
C TRP A 91 -68.04 -24.18 27.90
N PHE A 92 -67.46 -25.06 28.72
CA PHE A 92 -67.15 -26.43 28.27
C PHE A 92 -67.11 -27.43 29.41
N ILE A 93 -67.55 -28.66 29.11
CA ILE A 93 -67.33 -29.87 29.91
C ILE A 93 -66.60 -30.82 28.97
N THR A 94 -65.35 -31.17 29.28
CA THR A 94 -64.63 -32.18 28.52
C THR A 94 -64.02 -33.21 29.44
N ALA A 95 -64.18 -34.48 29.09
CA ALA A 95 -63.61 -35.57 29.85
C ALA A 95 -62.32 -36.08 29.19
N PHE A 96 -61.36 -36.52 29.99
CA PHE A 96 -60.17 -37.22 29.48
C PHE A 96 -60.24 -38.71 29.87
N ASP A 97 -59.29 -39.50 29.37
CA ASP A 97 -59.12 -40.94 29.61
C ASP A 97 -59.00 -41.30 31.11
N GLU A 98 -59.00 -42.60 31.46
CA GLU A 98 -59.04 -43.23 32.81
C GLU A 98 -58.11 -42.63 33.89
N THR A 99 -57.16 -41.78 33.51
CA THR A 99 -56.16 -41.15 34.39
C THR A 99 -56.41 -39.66 34.66
N MET A 100 -57.26 -38.99 33.88
CA MET A 100 -57.53 -37.55 34.01
C MET A 100 -59.02 -37.22 33.98
N PRO A 101 -59.58 -36.78 35.11
CA PRO A 101 -60.98 -36.45 35.18
C PRO A 101 -61.29 -35.00 34.75
N VAL A 102 -62.55 -34.83 34.34
CA VAL A 102 -63.18 -33.75 33.55
C VAL A 102 -62.62 -32.32 33.77
N LEU A 103 -62.30 -31.62 32.67
CA LEU A 103 -62.07 -30.18 32.63
C LEU A 103 -63.38 -29.42 32.48
N TYR A 104 -63.57 -28.41 33.31
CA TYR A 104 -64.72 -27.53 33.27
C TYR A 104 -64.32 -26.06 33.08
N GLY A 105 -64.80 -25.44 32.01
CA GLY A 105 -64.60 -24.02 31.74
C GLY A 105 -65.78 -23.16 32.17
N LEU A 106 -65.51 -22.14 32.98
CA LEU A 106 -66.47 -21.12 33.39
C LEU A 106 -66.04 -19.73 32.92
N ASN A 107 -66.82 -19.16 31.99
CA ASN A 107 -66.71 -17.76 31.61
C ASN A 107 -67.42 -16.87 32.63
N ILE A 108 -66.70 -16.01 33.33
CA ILE A 108 -67.25 -15.01 34.26
C ILE A 108 -67.45 -13.71 33.48
N TYR A 109 -68.56 -13.63 32.75
CA TYR A 109 -68.81 -12.56 31.78
C TYR A 109 -68.76 -11.16 32.38
N LYS A 110 -69.27 -10.95 33.59
CA LYS A 110 -69.31 -9.63 34.24
C LYS A 110 -67.92 -9.07 34.53
N GLU A 111 -66.98 -9.93 34.89
CA GLU A 111 -65.60 -9.54 35.21
C GLU A 111 -64.63 -9.74 34.04
N ARG A 112 -65.13 -10.26 32.91
CA ARG A 112 -64.35 -10.71 31.76
C ARG A 112 -63.20 -11.64 32.17
N ASN A 113 -63.49 -12.62 33.02
CA ASN A 113 -62.49 -13.59 33.49
C ASN A 113 -62.90 -15.00 33.06
N LEU A 114 -61.92 -15.88 32.90
CA LEU A 114 -62.16 -17.31 32.70
C LEU A 114 -61.65 -18.05 33.92
N LYS A 115 -62.46 -18.97 34.44
CA LYS A 115 -62.03 -19.93 35.45
C LYS A 115 -62.15 -21.33 34.87
N ILE A 116 -61.03 -22.04 34.82
CA ILE A 116 -61.00 -23.45 34.44
C ILE A 116 -60.86 -24.25 35.73
N ILE A 117 -61.63 -25.32 35.87
CA ILE A 117 -61.63 -26.18 37.05
C ILE A 117 -61.40 -27.60 36.58
N LYS A 118 -60.43 -28.27 37.21
CA LYS A 118 -60.18 -29.69 37.04
C LYS A 118 -60.82 -30.44 38.20
N VAL A 119 -61.68 -31.39 37.88
CA VAL A 119 -62.49 -32.12 38.85
C VAL A 119 -62.10 -33.59 38.80
N ASP A 120 -62.04 -34.28 39.94
CA ASP A 120 -61.77 -35.72 39.99
C ASP A 120 -62.94 -36.66 39.76
N HIS A 121 -62.69 -37.97 39.68
CA HIS A 121 -63.72 -39.01 39.59
C HIS A 121 -64.67 -39.02 40.81
N SER A 122 -64.21 -38.48 41.96
CA SER A 122 -65.03 -38.24 43.16
C SER A 122 -65.72 -36.87 43.16
N LEU A 123 -65.63 -36.14 42.05
CA LEU A 123 -66.19 -34.81 41.84
C LEU A 123 -65.57 -33.70 42.71
N GLU A 124 -64.38 -33.92 43.26
CA GLU A 124 -63.63 -32.92 44.00
C GLU A 124 -62.79 -32.05 43.06
N ILE A 125 -62.76 -30.74 43.31
CA ILE A 125 -61.87 -29.83 42.59
C ILE A 125 -60.43 -30.16 42.98
N LYS A 126 -59.65 -30.69 42.03
CA LYS A 126 -58.23 -30.97 42.22
C LYS A 126 -57.35 -29.79 41.84
N ASP A 127 -57.76 -29.03 40.84
CA ASP A 127 -57.04 -27.85 40.40
C ASP A 127 -57.99 -26.79 39.84
N SER A 128 -57.57 -25.53 39.85
CA SER A 128 -58.28 -24.48 39.14
C SER A 128 -57.35 -23.39 38.65
N LEU A 129 -57.54 -22.99 37.39
CA LEU A 129 -56.86 -21.86 36.78
C LEU A 129 -57.81 -20.68 36.69
N PHE A 130 -57.34 -19.49 37.07
CA PHE A 130 -58.08 -18.24 36.92
C PHE A 130 -57.31 -17.29 35.99
N ILE A 131 -57.90 -16.99 34.84
CA ILE A 131 -57.34 -16.10 33.83
C ILE A 131 -58.10 -14.78 33.86
N LYS A 132 -57.46 -13.75 34.41
CA LYS A 132 -58.04 -12.42 34.54
C LYS A 132 -58.06 -11.70 33.18
N GLY A 133 -59.16 -11.03 32.83
CA GLY A 133 -59.29 -10.25 31.60
C GLY A 133 -59.51 -11.07 30.33
N TYR A 134 -59.65 -12.39 30.46
CA TYR A 134 -59.88 -13.31 29.35
C TYR A 134 -61.29 -13.87 29.39
N VAL A 135 -61.97 -13.87 28.25
CA VAL A 135 -63.22 -14.63 28.04
C VAL A 135 -62.96 -15.56 26.89
N ALA A 136 -63.14 -16.86 27.11
CA ALA A 136 -62.94 -17.83 26.05
C ALA A 136 -64.16 -17.83 25.11
N GLY A 137 -63.89 -17.66 23.82
CA GLY A 137 -64.88 -17.68 22.76
C GLY A 137 -65.04 -19.05 22.11
N ASP A 138 -63.94 -19.82 21.99
CA ASP A 138 -63.95 -21.17 21.42
C ASP A 138 -62.83 -22.07 22.01
N TYR A 139 -63.00 -23.40 22.07
CA TYR A 139 -61.98 -24.34 22.60
C TYR A 139 -61.81 -25.55 21.68
N TRP A 140 -60.59 -26.07 21.67
CA TRP A 140 -60.25 -27.30 20.96
C TRP A 140 -59.35 -28.14 21.84
N LEU A 141 -59.46 -29.46 21.68
CA LEU A 141 -58.50 -30.41 22.22
C LEU A 141 -57.53 -30.82 21.10
N ASP A 142 -56.27 -31.00 21.46
CA ASP A 142 -55.36 -31.73 20.58
C ASP A 142 -55.71 -33.22 20.63
N ASP A 143 -56.00 -33.83 19.49
CA ASP A 143 -56.26 -35.27 19.33
C ASP A 143 -55.00 -36.14 19.58
N SER A 144 -53.95 -35.59 20.20
CA SER A 144 -52.71 -36.29 20.53
C SER A 144 -52.78 -36.93 21.93
N ASN A 145 -51.91 -37.93 22.17
CA ASN A 145 -51.74 -38.63 23.45
C ASN A 145 -51.45 -37.71 24.68
N HIS A 146 -51.36 -36.39 24.50
CA HIS A 146 -51.02 -35.42 25.54
C HIS A 146 -52.13 -34.38 25.78
N PHE A 147 -53.32 -34.53 25.19
CA PHE A 147 -54.56 -33.79 25.54
C PHE A 147 -54.38 -32.29 25.88
N ASN A 148 -53.66 -31.55 25.04
CA ASN A 148 -53.51 -30.10 25.24
C ASN A 148 -54.84 -29.39 25.01
N VAL A 149 -55.15 -28.40 25.85
CA VAL A 149 -56.37 -27.60 25.74
C VAL A 149 -56.02 -26.26 25.10
N PHE A 150 -56.64 -25.96 23.97
CA PHE A 150 -56.51 -24.67 23.31
C PHE A 150 -57.72 -23.81 23.61
N LEU A 151 -57.46 -22.59 24.07
CA LEU A 151 -58.48 -21.60 24.30
C LEU A 151 -58.29 -20.44 23.34
N LYS A 152 -59.35 -20.10 22.61
CA LYS A 152 -59.45 -18.89 21.80
C LYS A 152 -60.14 -17.78 22.59
N GLY A 153 -59.56 -16.58 22.56
CA GLY A 153 -60.14 -15.40 23.19
C GLY A 153 -61.33 -14.87 22.40
N TRP A 154 -62.22 -14.14 23.10
CA TRP A 154 -63.37 -13.51 22.45
C TRP A 154 -62.98 -12.41 21.45
N ASP A 155 -61.76 -11.87 21.56
CA ASP A 155 -61.13 -10.96 20.60
C ASP A 155 -60.78 -11.61 19.26
N LYS A 156 -60.93 -12.94 19.16
CA LYS A 156 -60.58 -13.79 18.02
C LYS A 156 -59.09 -13.82 17.69
N ARG A 157 -58.19 -13.26 18.52
CA ARG A 157 -56.75 -13.22 18.22
C ARG A 157 -55.90 -13.86 19.29
N SER A 158 -56.36 -13.82 20.53
CA SER A 158 -55.67 -14.48 21.62
C SER A 158 -55.84 -16.00 21.52
N LEU A 159 -54.74 -16.74 21.46
CA LEU A 159 -54.72 -18.19 21.57
C LEU A 159 -53.83 -18.55 22.77
N VAL A 160 -54.37 -19.38 23.66
CA VAL A 160 -53.61 -19.91 24.81
C VAL A 160 -53.69 -21.42 24.81
N LYS A 161 -52.51 -22.06 24.86
CA LYS A 161 -52.33 -23.51 24.94
C LYS A 161 -52.03 -23.90 26.38
N PHE A 162 -52.80 -24.85 26.89
CA PHE A 162 -52.60 -25.45 28.19
C PHE A 162 -52.17 -26.91 28.07
N ASP A 163 -51.28 -27.34 28.94
CA ASP A 163 -51.03 -28.76 29.15
C ASP A 163 -52.21 -29.40 29.96
N PRO A 164 -52.27 -30.73 30.07
CA PRO A 164 -53.28 -31.40 30.91
C PRO A 164 -53.22 -31.06 32.41
N ALA A 165 -52.15 -30.43 32.87
CA ALA A 165 -51.98 -29.91 34.22
C ALA A 165 -52.40 -28.44 34.36
N LEU A 166 -53.04 -27.85 33.33
CA LEU A 166 -53.48 -26.45 33.28
C LEU A 166 -52.36 -25.40 33.36
N ASN A 167 -51.11 -25.77 33.09
CA ASN A 167 -50.04 -24.80 32.90
C ASN A 167 -50.13 -24.19 31.50
N ILE A 168 -49.87 -22.89 31.41
CA ILE A 168 -49.72 -22.23 30.11
C ILE A 168 -48.45 -22.78 29.46
N VAL A 169 -48.61 -23.53 28.38
CA VAL A 169 -47.51 -23.99 27.52
C VAL A 169 -47.11 -22.88 26.57
N ASP A 170 -48.10 -22.18 26.02
CA ASP A 170 -47.90 -21.07 25.09
C ASP A 170 -49.10 -20.10 25.13
N ALA A 171 -48.84 -18.81 24.95
CA ALA A 171 -49.86 -17.78 24.86
C ALA A 171 -49.42 -16.74 23.83
N LYS A 172 -50.17 -16.62 22.73
CA LYS A 172 -49.81 -15.78 21.58
C LYS A 172 -51.00 -14.98 21.09
N GLU A 173 -50.76 -13.74 20.73
CA GLU A 173 -51.68 -12.97 19.90
C GLU A 173 -51.39 -13.29 18.44
N LEU A 174 -52.33 -13.95 17.77
CA LEU A 174 -52.20 -14.31 16.38
C LEU A 174 -52.41 -13.08 15.51
N GLU A 175 -51.53 -12.89 14.51
CA GLU A 175 -51.70 -11.85 13.49
C GLU A 175 -53.01 -12.02 12.71
N ILE A 176 -53.49 -13.27 12.62
CA ILE A 176 -54.67 -13.66 11.85
C ILE A 176 -55.83 -13.95 12.82
N PRO A 177 -57.02 -13.35 12.61
CA PRO A 177 -58.18 -13.65 13.44
C PRO A 177 -58.66 -15.08 13.24
N VAL A 178 -58.88 -15.77 14.35
CA VAL A 178 -59.42 -17.13 14.46
C VAL A 178 -60.94 -17.09 14.43
N ASP A 179 -61.49 -16.94 13.23
CA ASP A 179 -62.94 -16.89 13.05
C ASP A 179 -63.61 -18.25 13.20
N THR A 180 -62.95 -19.35 12.81
CA THR A 180 -63.56 -20.68 12.81
C THR A 180 -62.88 -21.67 13.75
N GLU A 181 -61.72 -22.20 13.39
CA GLU A 181 -61.13 -23.36 14.07
C GLU A 181 -59.63 -23.44 13.79
N ILE A 182 -58.86 -23.92 14.78
CA ILE A 182 -57.47 -24.34 14.62
C ILE A 182 -57.43 -25.84 14.92
N ARG A 183 -56.88 -26.64 14.00
CA ARG A 183 -56.64 -28.07 14.25
C ARG A 183 -55.18 -28.42 14.04
N SER A 184 -54.73 -29.44 14.77
CA SER A 184 -53.42 -30.03 14.53
C SER A 184 -53.45 -30.86 13.25
N ILE A 185 -52.29 -30.92 12.60
CA ILE A 185 -52.09 -31.66 11.36
C ILE A 185 -50.70 -32.31 11.40
N ASP A 186 -50.56 -33.47 10.78
CA ASP A 186 -49.30 -34.21 10.73
C ASP A 186 -48.17 -33.36 10.14
N ASP A 187 -46.93 -33.56 10.62
CA ASP A 187 -45.71 -32.90 10.13
C ASP A 187 -45.66 -32.81 8.59
N ILE A 188 -45.83 -31.58 8.10
CA ILE A 188 -45.98 -31.12 6.72
C ILE A 188 -44.64 -30.65 6.17
N ASP A 189 -43.82 -29.98 6.97
CA ASP A 189 -42.52 -29.42 6.59
C ASP A 189 -41.33 -30.36 6.89
N ASN A 190 -41.63 -31.52 7.46
CA ASN A 190 -40.72 -32.63 7.73
C ASN A 190 -39.59 -32.24 8.70
N ASP A 191 -39.94 -31.44 9.72
CA ASP A 191 -39.06 -30.97 10.79
C ASP A 191 -39.13 -31.87 12.05
N GLY A 192 -40.04 -32.85 12.06
CA GLY A 192 -40.28 -33.77 13.17
C GLY A 192 -41.34 -33.30 14.17
N LEU A 193 -41.92 -32.11 13.97
CA LEU A 193 -42.90 -31.46 14.85
C LEU A 193 -44.27 -31.42 14.15
N LYS A 194 -45.34 -31.29 14.94
CA LYS A 194 -46.69 -31.13 14.36
C LYS A 194 -46.87 -29.71 13.85
N ASN A 195 -47.57 -29.58 12.73
CA ASN A 195 -48.04 -28.29 12.27
C ASN A 195 -49.51 -28.11 12.68
N TYR A 196 -50.01 -26.89 12.50
CA TYR A 196 -51.41 -26.56 12.69
C TYR A 196 -51.97 -25.94 11.42
N TYR A 197 -53.28 -26.02 11.25
CA TYR A 197 -53.95 -25.18 10.27
C TYR A 197 -55.01 -24.33 10.92
N LEU A 198 -55.13 -23.11 10.42
CA LEU A 198 -56.13 -22.14 10.80
C LEU A 198 -57.01 -21.85 9.60
N ARG A 199 -58.33 -21.97 9.77
CA ARG A 199 -59.29 -21.61 8.74
C ARG A 199 -59.98 -20.29 9.05
N THR A 200 -60.06 -19.44 8.03
CA THR A 200 -60.94 -18.27 7.95
C THR A 200 -62.01 -18.52 6.88
N MET A 201 -62.96 -17.59 6.69
CA MET A 201 -64.05 -17.76 5.70
C MET A 201 -63.56 -18.00 4.26
N SER A 202 -62.39 -17.48 3.89
CA SER A 202 -61.87 -17.54 2.52
C SER A 202 -60.42 -18.00 2.43
N THR A 203 -59.77 -18.32 3.55
CA THR A 203 -58.32 -18.60 3.55
C THR A 203 -57.98 -19.67 4.56
N LEU A 204 -57.16 -20.63 4.14
CA LEU A 204 -56.51 -21.62 4.97
C LEU A 204 -55.05 -21.19 5.21
N PHE A 205 -54.66 -21.10 6.46
CA PHE A 205 -53.29 -20.82 6.88
C PHE A 205 -52.67 -22.11 7.44
N LEU A 206 -51.47 -22.44 6.99
CA LEU A 206 -50.65 -23.48 7.58
C LEU A 206 -49.65 -22.83 8.53
N LEU A 207 -49.56 -23.35 9.73
CA LEU A 207 -48.79 -22.80 10.83
C LEU A 207 -47.82 -23.85 11.39
N ASP A 208 -46.67 -23.42 11.88
CA ASP A 208 -45.71 -24.31 12.57
C ASP A 208 -46.15 -24.63 14.01
N GLU A 209 -45.33 -25.37 14.76
CA GLU A 209 -45.64 -25.71 16.16
C GLU A 209 -45.87 -24.47 17.04
N ASN A 210 -45.25 -23.34 16.70
CA ASN A 210 -45.33 -22.06 17.42
C ASN A 210 -46.42 -21.13 16.84
N PHE A 211 -47.31 -21.64 16.00
CA PHE A 211 -48.35 -20.89 15.30
C PHE A 211 -47.83 -19.79 14.35
N ASP A 212 -46.58 -19.86 13.90
CA ASP A 212 -46.05 -18.97 12.86
C ASP A 212 -46.46 -19.43 11.46
N LYS A 213 -46.81 -18.48 10.60
CA LYS A 213 -47.33 -18.77 9.26
C LYS A 213 -46.26 -19.41 8.36
N ILE A 214 -46.45 -20.68 8.03
CA ILE A 214 -45.66 -21.42 7.02
C ILE A 214 -46.16 -21.09 5.61
N ALA A 215 -47.49 -21.15 5.42
CA ALA A 215 -48.11 -20.94 4.11
C ALA A 215 -49.54 -20.41 4.21
N GLU A 216 -50.04 -19.87 3.11
CA GLU A 216 -51.38 -19.31 2.96
C GLU A 216 -52.00 -19.80 1.66
N ILE A 217 -53.19 -20.39 1.76
CA ILE A 217 -53.97 -20.90 0.63
C ILE A 217 -55.31 -20.19 0.64
N LYS A 218 -55.55 -19.35 -0.37
CA LYS A 218 -56.82 -18.65 -0.54
C LYS A 218 -57.83 -19.58 -1.20
N LEU A 219 -58.93 -19.84 -0.51
CA LEU A 219 -60.10 -20.57 -1.00
C LEU A 219 -61.01 -19.60 -1.76
N GLY A 220 -61.86 -20.12 -2.65
CA GLY A 220 -62.89 -19.30 -3.31
C GLY A 220 -63.87 -18.68 -2.31
N GLU A 221 -64.48 -17.53 -2.64
CA GLU A 221 -65.39 -16.78 -1.74
C GLU A 221 -66.61 -17.61 -1.25
N ASP A 222 -67.00 -18.65 -2.00
CA ASP A 222 -68.11 -19.55 -1.68
C ASP A 222 -67.66 -20.98 -1.30
N GLU A 223 -66.37 -21.19 -1.03
CA GLU A 223 -65.81 -22.50 -0.69
C GLU A 223 -65.65 -22.64 0.82
N ARG A 224 -66.14 -23.74 1.38
CA ARG A 224 -65.86 -24.10 2.78
C ARG A 224 -64.97 -25.33 2.80
N LEU A 225 -63.96 -25.31 3.66
CA LEU A 225 -63.11 -26.48 3.91
C LEU A 225 -63.94 -27.59 4.56
N ASP A 226 -63.92 -28.78 3.98
CA ASP A 226 -64.60 -29.96 4.55
C ASP A 226 -63.58 -30.87 5.25
N ASP A 227 -62.44 -31.14 4.61
CA ASP A 227 -61.44 -32.07 5.12
C ASP A 227 -60.03 -31.72 4.62
N ILE A 228 -59.01 -32.06 5.41
CA ILE A 228 -57.61 -31.97 5.03
C ILE A 228 -56.95 -33.33 5.25
N SER A 229 -56.31 -33.83 4.20
CA SER A 229 -55.59 -35.11 4.23
C SER A 229 -54.13 -34.90 3.86
N ILE A 230 -53.24 -35.65 4.53
CA ILE A 230 -51.82 -35.70 4.18
C ILE A 230 -51.50 -37.09 3.69
N LEU A 231 -50.93 -37.15 2.50
CA LEU A 231 -50.37 -38.36 1.94
C LEU A 231 -48.84 -38.27 2.05
N ARG A 232 -48.28 -38.94 3.05
CA ARG A 232 -46.83 -39.10 3.22
C ARG A 232 -46.30 -40.13 2.22
N GLN A 233 -45.48 -39.70 1.27
CA GLN A 233 -44.70 -40.62 0.45
C GLN A 233 -43.33 -40.85 1.11
N LYS A 234 -43.02 -42.10 1.49
CA LYS A 234 -41.77 -42.52 2.18
C LYS A 234 -40.44 -41.99 1.58
N ARG A 235 -40.43 -41.44 0.37
CA ARG A 235 -39.23 -40.92 -0.34
C ARG A 235 -39.48 -39.65 -1.18
N LYS A 236 -40.66 -39.02 -1.08
CA LYS A 236 -41.02 -37.82 -1.85
C LYS A 236 -41.82 -36.85 -0.99
N ASN A 237 -41.77 -35.60 -1.42
CA ASN A 237 -42.53 -34.45 -0.95
C ASN A 237 -43.93 -34.80 -0.42
N ASN A 238 -44.29 -34.21 0.72
CA ASN A 238 -45.61 -34.38 1.32
C ASN A 238 -46.67 -33.86 0.36
N ILE A 239 -47.73 -34.65 0.15
CA ILE A 239 -48.88 -34.22 -0.63
C ILE A 239 -49.97 -33.78 0.33
N LEU A 240 -50.38 -32.53 0.22
CA LEU A 240 -51.48 -31.96 0.99
C LEU A 240 -52.74 -31.94 0.11
N GLY A 241 -53.72 -32.77 0.49
CA GLY A 241 -55.06 -32.78 -0.08
C GLY A 241 -55.99 -31.88 0.73
N ILE A 242 -56.62 -30.92 0.08
CA ILE A 242 -57.60 -30.01 0.68
C ILE A 242 -58.94 -30.23 -0.03
N ASN A 243 -59.91 -30.76 0.69
CA ASN A 243 -61.28 -30.90 0.21
C ASN A 243 -62.12 -29.72 0.69
N THR A 244 -62.83 -29.11 -0.25
CA THR A 244 -63.82 -28.07 0.01
C THR A 244 -65.20 -28.53 -0.45
N THR A 245 -66.23 -27.79 -0.07
CA THR A 245 -67.62 -28.01 -0.50
C THR A 245 -67.81 -28.02 -2.03
N LYS A 246 -66.85 -27.51 -2.81
CA LYS A 246 -66.93 -27.44 -4.29
C LYS A 246 -65.80 -28.19 -5.01
N TYR A 247 -64.57 -28.14 -4.48
CA TYR A 247 -63.38 -28.67 -5.17
C TYR A 247 -62.44 -29.43 -4.22
N SER A 248 -61.69 -30.37 -4.79
CA SER A 248 -60.55 -31.02 -4.14
C SER A 248 -59.26 -30.49 -4.74
N TYR A 249 -58.44 -29.84 -3.92
CA TYR A 249 -57.12 -29.35 -4.27
C TYR A 249 -56.03 -30.33 -3.80
N VAL A 250 -55.00 -30.52 -4.62
CA VAL A 250 -53.84 -31.37 -4.28
C VAL A 250 -52.57 -30.58 -4.48
N PHE A 251 -51.85 -30.32 -3.38
CA PHE A 251 -50.60 -29.56 -3.37
C PHE A 251 -49.41 -30.49 -3.16
N ASN A 252 -48.35 -30.27 -3.93
CA ASN A 252 -47.06 -30.94 -3.75
C ASN A 252 -46.12 -30.01 -2.97
N LEU A 253 -45.78 -30.38 -1.74
CA LEU A 253 -44.98 -29.54 -0.85
C LEU A 253 -43.50 -29.84 -1.05
N ASN A 254 -42.80 -28.97 -1.77
CA ASN A 254 -41.37 -29.12 -2.05
C ASN A 254 -40.54 -28.31 -1.04
N PRO A 255 -39.95 -28.93 0.01
CA PRO A 255 -39.00 -28.24 0.87
C PRO A 255 -37.71 -27.97 0.08
N SER A 256 -37.61 -26.79 -0.54
CA SER A 256 -36.42 -26.43 -1.32
C SER A 256 -35.42 -25.70 -0.44
N TRP A 257 -34.49 -26.47 0.14
CA TRP A 257 -33.32 -26.00 0.89
C TRP A 257 -32.53 -24.90 0.15
N ILE A 258 -32.59 -24.88 -1.18
CA ILE A 258 -31.97 -23.88 -2.04
C ILE A 258 -32.46 -22.45 -1.77
N TYR A 259 -33.73 -22.25 -1.43
CA TYR A 259 -34.23 -20.89 -1.16
C TYR A 259 -33.71 -20.31 0.15
N LYS A 260 -33.40 -21.16 1.14
CA LYS A 260 -32.76 -20.73 2.40
C LYS A 260 -31.35 -20.18 2.16
N TRP A 261 -30.63 -20.69 1.16
CA TRP A 261 -29.24 -20.33 0.88
C TRP A 261 -29.05 -19.36 -0.30
N LYS A 262 -30.12 -19.03 -1.03
CA LYS A 262 -30.03 -18.18 -2.23
C LYS A 262 -29.40 -16.81 -1.95
N TRP A 263 -29.81 -16.14 -0.88
CA TRP A 263 -29.27 -14.83 -0.50
C TRP A 263 -27.83 -14.91 0.03
N PRO A 264 -27.47 -15.82 0.97
CA PRO A 264 -26.08 -16.02 1.37
C PRO A 264 -25.13 -16.30 0.20
N LEU A 265 -25.53 -17.18 -0.73
CA LEU A 265 -24.71 -17.52 -1.90
C LEU A 265 -24.53 -16.32 -2.84
N PHE A 266 -25.58 -15.53 -3.06
CA PHE A 266 -25.49 -14.30 -3.87
C PHE A 266 -24.55 -13.26 -3.25
N ILE A 267 -24.60 -13.08 -1.93
CA ILE A 267 -23.69 -12.17 -1.21
C ILE A 267 -22.24 -12.67 -1.32
N LEU A 268 -22.02 -13.97 -1.16
CA LEU A 268 -20.71 -14.57 -1.29
C LEU A 268 -20.13 -14.34 -2.70
N GLU A 269 -20.93 -14.49 -3.75
CA GLU A 269 -20.52 -14.24 -5.13
C GLU A 269 -20.07 -12.78 -5.34
N ILE A 270 -20.84 -11.81 -4.84
CA ILE A 270 -20.47 -10.38 -4.89
C ILE A 270 -19.15 -10.13 -4.16
N LEU A 271 -18.95 -10.72 -2.98
CA LEU A 271 -17.72 -10.56 -2.21
C LEU A 271 -16.51 -11.16 -2.94
N VAL A 272 -16.67 -12.31 -3.59
CA VAL A 272 -15.61 -12.92 -4.40
C VAL A 272 -15.27 -12.04 -5.61
N PHE A 273 -16.27 -11.52 -6.33
CA PHE A 273 -16.04 -10.61 -7.44
C PHE A 273 -15.34 -9.31 -7.00
N TYR A 274 -15.77 -8.73 -5.88
CA TYR A 274 -15.13 -7.55 -5.32
C TYR A 274 -13.69 -7.83 -4.89
N GLY A 275 -13.43 -8.98 -4.25
CA GLY A 275 -12.09 -9.41 -3.87
C GLY A 275 -11.16 -9.58 -5.08
N LEU A 276 -11.64 -10.24 -6.14
CA LEU A 276 -10.88 -10.39 -7.40
C LEU A 276 -10.58 -9.02 -8.04
N PHE A 277 -11.57 -8.13 -8.09
CA PHE A 277 -11.39 -6.78 -8.62
C PHE A 277 -10.39 -5.97 -7.78
N PHE A 278 -10.45 -6.08 -6.45
CA PHE A 278 -9.54 -5.41 -5.54
C PHE A 278 -8.09 -5.91 -5.72
N VAL A 279 -7.88 -7.22 -5.84
CA VAL A 279 -6.56 -7.79 -6.12
C VAL A 279 -6.04 -7.32 -7.47
N LEU A 280 -6.87 -7.33 -8.51
CA LEU A 280 -6.51 -6.83 -9.84
C LEU A 280 -6.13 -5.34 -9.79
N HIS A 281 -6.88 -4.53 -9.06
CA HIS A 281 -6.59 -3.11 -8.86
C HIS A 281 -5.24 -2.88 -8.16
N ILE A 282 -4.94 -3.64 -7.11
CA ILE A 282 -3.63 -3.59 -6.43
C ILE A 282 -2.50 -3.96 -7.40
N LEU A 283 -2.66 -5.01 -8.19
CA LEU A 283 -1.66 -5.45 -9.17
C LEU A 283 -1.40 -4.39 -10.23
N ILE A 284 -2.44 -3.80 -10.81
CA ILE A 284 -2.33 -2.72 -11.80
C ILE A 284 -1.62 -1.50 -11.19
N ASN A 285 -1.98 -1.09 -9.97
CA ASN A 285 -1.31 0.02 -9.30
C ASN A 285 0.16 -0.27 -9.00
N LYS A 286 0.50 -1.48 -8.54
CA LYS A 286 1.90 -1.88 -8.33
C LYS A 286 2.71 -1.82 -9.63
N ILE A 287 2.15 -2.32 -10.74
CA ILE A 287 2.78 -2.26 -12.06
C ILE A 287 2.98 -0.80 -12.48
N ARG A 288 1.97 0.05 -12.32
CA ARG A 288 2.05 1.48 -12.65
C ARG A 288 3.14 2.20 -11.84
N ILE A 289 3.21 1.95 -10.54
CA ILE A 289 4.24 2.52 -9.65
C ILE A 289 5.63 2.06 -10.09
N TYR A 290 5.82 0.76 -10.37
CA TYR A 290 7.09 0.23 -10.84
C TYR A 290 7.54 0.85 -12.17
N ILE A 291 6.61 0.99 -13.12
CA ILE A 291 6.88 1.67 -14.40
C ILE A 291 7.27 3.14 -14.16
N SER A 292 6.61 3.83 -13.23
CA SER A 292 6.91 5.22 -12.91
C SER A 292 8.32 5.36 -12.30
N TYR A 293 8.68 4.49 -11.36
CA TYR A 293 10.03 4.43 -10.80
C TYR A 293 11.08 4.11 -11.85
N PHE A 294 10.79 3.17 -12.76
CA PHE A 294 11.68 2.80 -13.85
C PHE A 294 11.92 3.99 -14.80
N ILE A 295 10.86 4.67 -15.24
CA ILE A 295 10.98 5.87 -16.08
C ILE A 295 11.77 6.95 -15.36
N PHE A 296 11.44 7.23 -14.10
CA PHE A 296 12.17 8.20 -13.27
C PHE A 296 13.66 7.86 -13.16
N SER A 297 14.00 6.58 -12.91
CA SER A 297 15.40 6.14 -12.83
C SER A 297 16.17 6.31 -14.14
N ILE A 298 15.49 6.17 -15.29
CA ILE A 298 16.10 6.39 -16.60
C ILE A 298 16.28 7.89 -16.86
N THR A 299 15.30 8.72 -16.52
CA THR A 299 15.35 10.16 -16.77
C THR A 299 16.35 10.88 -15.87
N GLU A 300 16.49 10.47 -14.61
CA GLU A 300 17.42 11.04 -13.64
C GLU A 300 18.84 10.44 -13.68
N SER A 301 19.07 9.42 -14.50
CA SER A 301 20.41 8.84 -14.63
C SER A 301 21.38 9.85 -15.22
N ASP A 302 22.59 9.92 -14.65
CA ASP A 302 23.71 10.66 -15.23
C ASP A 302 24.24 10.02 -16.52
N ASN A 303 23.90 8.75 -16.76
CA ASN A 303 24.27 8.03 -17.98
C ASN A 303 23.26 8.33 -19.10
N ALA A 304 23.73 8.31 -20.34
CA ALA A 304 22.87 8.34 -21.52
C ALA A 304 22.21 6.97 -21.71
N VAL A 305 20.88 6.92 -21.67
CA VAL A 305 20.10 5.68 -21.76
C VAL A 305 19.20 5.71 -22.98
N ILE A 306 19.25 4.66 -23.81
CA ILE A 306 18.40 4.46 -24.99
C ILE A 306 17.75 3.08 -24.91
N LEU A 307 16.44 3.01 -25.12
CA LEU A 307 15.68 1.78 -25.19
C LEU A 307 15.28 1.48 -26.64
N ILE A 308 15.66 0.31 -27.15
CA ILE A 308 15.43 -0.12 -28.54
C ILE A 308 14.49 -1.32 -28.54
N ASN A 309 13.46 -1.34 -29.38
CA ASN A 309 12.56 -2.51 -29.51
C ASN A 309 13.19 -3.63 -30.35
N HIS A 310 12.55 -4.81 -30.37
CA HIS A 310 12.93 -5.93 -31.24
C HIS A 310 12.94 -5.59 -32.76
N LYS A 311 12.25 -4.51 -33.19
CA LYS A 311 12.28 -3.99 -34.57
C LYS A 311 13.39 -2.97 -34.80
N GLN A 312 14.33 -2.82 -33.87
CA GLN A 312 15.47 -1.90 -33.97
C GLN A 312 15.09 -0.41 -33.99
N ASN A 313 13.91 -0.05 -33.46
CA ASN A 313 13.48 1.34 -33.32
C ASN A 313 13.62 1.81 -31.88
N ILE A 314 13.99 3.07 -31.71
CA ILE A 314 14.12 3.73 -30.41
C ILE A 314 12.71 3.95 -29.82
N ILE A 315 12.45 3.41 -28.64
CA ILE A 315 11.19 3.57 -27.90
C ILE A 315 11.28 4.77 -26.95
N ALA A 316 12.39 4.87 -26.22
CA ALA A 316 12.60 5.85 -25.17
C ALA A 316 14.09 6.19 -25.06
N PHE A 317 14.38 7.41 -24.58
CA PHE A 317 15.71 7.89 -24.27
C PHE A 317 15.61 9.01 -23.23
N ASN A 318 16.68 9.26 -22.47
CA ASN A 318 16.77 10.40 -21.54
C ASN A 318 17.50 11.61 -22.16
N SER A 319 17.45 12.76 -21.49
CA SER A 319 18.08 14.01 -21.95
C SER A 319 19.59 13.88 -22.12
N ARG A 320 20.25 13.09 -21.26
CA ARG A 320 21.70 12.85 -21.31
C ARG A 320 22.19 12.31 -22.65
N VAL A 321 21.34 11.63 -23.43
CA VAL A 321 21.71 11.15 -24.76
C VAL A 321 22.09 12.30 -25.70
N GLU A 322 21.38 13.42 -25.63
CA GLU A 322 21.67 14.58 -26.48
C GLU A 322 22.93 15.30 -25.99
N ASP A 323 23.09 15.43 -24.67
CA ASP A 323 24.25 16.07 -24.04
C ASP A 323 25.56 15.31 -24.32
N ILE A 324 25.57 14.00 -24.05
CA ILE A 324 26.77 13.16 -24.15
C ILE A 324 27.15 12.90 -25.60
N LEU A 325 26.16 12.69 -26.48
CA LEU A 325 26.44 12.40 -27.89
C LEU A 325 26.58 13.66 -28.74
N GLY A 326 26.27 14.85 -28.21
CA GLY A 326 26.31 16.11 -28.96
C GLY A 326 25.30 16.15 -30.13
N LEU A 327 24.16 15.48 -29.96
CA LEU A 327 23.14 15.29 -30.99
C LEU A 327 21.95 16.21 -30.72
N ALA A 328 22.11 17.52 -30.95
CA ALA A 328 21.01 18.48 -30.76
C ALA A 328 19.82 18.14 -31.68
N ASN A 329 18.66 17.80 -31.10
CA ASN A 329 17.39 17.50 -31.79
C ASN A 329 17.41 16.32 -32.79
N ALA A 330 18.42 15.45 -32.77
CA ALA A 330 18.54 14.37 -33.75
C ALA A 330 17.81 13.07 -33.33
N VAL A 331 17.56 12.87 -32.03
CA VAL A 331 16.98 11.62 -31.52
C VAL A 331 15.45 11.70 -31.53
N LYS A 332 14.81 10.85 -32.33
CA LYS A 332 13.34 10.77 -32.40
C LYS A 332 12.84 9.39 -32.03
N ARG A 333 11.75 9.35 -31.26
CA ARG A 333 11.04 8.10 -30.97
C ARG A 333 10.54 7.45 -32.27
N GLN A 334 10.49 6.13 -32.28
CA GLN A 334 10.08 5.26 -33.39
C GLN A 334 10.98 5.30 -34.63
N GLN A 335 12.10 6.02 -34.62
CA GLN A 335 13.12 5.91 -35.66
C GLN A 335 14.07 4.76 -35.39
N ASN A 336 14.63 4.21 -36.47
CA ASN A 336 15.63 3.16 -36.39
C ASN A 336 16.92 3.71 -35.75
N TYR A 337 17.53 2.95 -34.84
CA TYR A 337 18.72 3.43 -34.11
C TYR A 337 19.91 3.66 -35.03
N GLN A 338 20.08 2.85 -36.08
CA GLN A 338 21.19 3.01 -37.03
C GLN A 338 21.08 4.33 -37.78
N LYS A 339 19.85 4.76 -38.13
CA LYS A 339 19.60 6.07 -38.76
C LYS A 339 19.82 7.25 -37.81
N THR A 340 19.53 7.05 -36.53
CA THR A 340 19.66 8.09 -35.51
C THR A 340 21.12 8.29 -35.09
N LEU A 341 21.90 7.20 -35.08
CA LEU A 341 23.29 7.17 -34.63
C LEU A 341 24.29 7.04 -35.79
N GLN A 342 23.94 7.47 -37.01
CA GLN A 342 24.78 7.32 -38.21
C GLN A 342 26.19 7.89 -38.06
N ASN A 343 26.35 8.92 -37.24
CA ASN A 343 27.63 9.58 -37.00
C ASN A 343 28.38 9.01 -35.77
N ARG A 344 27.95 7.87 -35.24
CA ARG A 344 28.51 7.22 -34.03
C ARG A 344 28.64 5.71 -34.27
N ASN A 345 29.47 5.34 -35.24
CA ASN A 345 29.66 3.95 -35.68
C ASN A 345 30.14 3.02 -34.56
N GLU A 346 30.90 3.54 -33.62
CA GLU A 346 31.41 2.81 -32.46
C GLU A 346 30.28 2.31 -31.57
N ILE A 347 29.24 3.14 -31.36
CA ILE A 347 28.08 2.79 -30.54
C ILE A 347 27.20 1.78 -31.29
N VAL A 348 26.96 2.04 -32.59
CA VAL A 348 26.17 1.15 -33.47
C VAL A 348 26.77 -0.25 -33.49
N ALA A 349 28.10 -0.38 -33.59
CA ALA A 349 28.78 -1.67 -33.59
C ALA A 349 28.54 -2.48 -32.30
N VAL A 350 28.50 -1.84 -31.13
CA VAL A 350 28.23 -2.52 -29.85
C VAL A 350 26.77 -2.98 -29.78
N ILE A 351 25.84 -2.16 -30.27
CA ILE A 351 24.41 -2.51 -30.36
C ILE A 351 24.22 -3.71 -31.28
N ASP A 352 24.78 -3.66 -32.49
CA ASP A 352 24.71 -4.74 -33.48
C ASP A 352 25.30 -6.05 -32.93
N GLU A 353 26.43 -5.98 -32.22
CA GLU A 353 27.04 -7.15 -31.58
C GLU A 353 26.12 -7.78 -30.53
N SER A 354 25.49 -6.98 -29.67
CA SER A 354 24.56 -7.49 -28.65
C SER A 354 23.29 -8.08 -29.28
N ILE A 355 22.77 -7.46 -30.34
CA ILE A 355 21.61 -7.96 -31.10
C ILE A 355 21.94 -9.32 -31.72
N ASN A 356 23.09 -9.45 -32.38
CA ASN A 356 23.53 -10.68 -33.04
C ASN A 356 23.81 -11.80 -32.02
N LYS A 357 24.49 -11.50 -30.91
CA LYS A 357 24.80 -12.47 -29.85
C LYS A 357 23.60 -12.80 -28.96
N LYS A 358 22.54 -11.99 -28.95
CA LYS A 358 21.40 -12.09 -28.02
C LYS A 358 21.83 -12.11 -26.54
N ALA A 359 22.94 -11.44 -26.24
CA ALA A 359 23.62 -11.44 -24.94
C ALA A 359 24.08 -10.02 -24.58
N PRO A 360 24.27 -9.71 -23.28
CA PRO A 360 24.78 -8.41 -22.89
C PRO A 360 26.22 -8.22 -23.40
N VAL A 361 26.51 -7.04 -23.93
CA VAL A 361 27.84 -6.63 -24.42
C VAL A 361 28.23 -5.33 -23.74
N LYS A 362 29.47 -5.24 -23.27
CA LYS A 362 30.06 -4.03 -22.69
C LYS A 362 31.39 -3.76 -23.39
N LYS A 363 31.57 -2.57 -23.93
CA LYS A 363 32.84 -2.13 -24.54
C LYS A 363 33.18 -0.71 -24.15
N GLU A 364 34.46 -0.45 -23.98
CA GLU A 364 35.01 0.90 -23.95
C GLU A 364 35.13 1.41 -25.38
N ILE A 365 34.70 2.65 -25.58
CA ILE A 365 34.75 3.33 -26.87
C ILE A 365 35.43 4.68 -26.70
N SER A 366 36.12 5.11 -27.75
CA SER A 366 36.65 6.46 -27.85
C SER A 366 36.36 6.99 -29.24
N TYR A 367 35.81 8.19 -29.33
CA TYR A 367 35.60 8.87 -30.60
C TYR A 367 35.78 10.38 -30.42
N ASP A 368 36.27 11.02 -31.47
CA ASP A 368 36.49 12.46 -31.47
C ASP A 368 35.25 13.16 -32.03
N THR A 369 34.72 14.11 -31.28
CA THR A 369 33.72 15.06 -31.78
C THR A 369 34.40 16.40 -32.04
N PHE A 370 33.81 17.25 -32.88
CA PHE A 370 34.35 18.56 -33.25
C PHE A 370 34.77 19.44 -32.05
N ASN A 371 34.23 19.21 -30.85
CA ASN A 371 34.52 19.99 -29.64
C ASN A 371 35.06 19.17 -28.45
N LYS A 372 35.12 17.83 -28.51
CA LYS A 372 35.54 16.99 -27.36
C LYS A 372 35.98 15.58 -27.79
N ASN A 373 37.06 15.08 -27.22
CA ASN A 373 37.43 13.66 -27.31
C ASN A 373 36.62 12.90 -26.26
N PHE A 374 35.68 12.07 -26.69
CA PHE A 374 34.87 11.26 -25.78
C PHE A 374 35.59 9.95 -25.48
N ILE A 375 35.72 9.60 -24.21
CA ILE A 375 36.15 8.27 -23.76
C ILE A 375 35.11 7.77 -22.77
N GLY A 376 34.47 6.66 -23.10
CA GLY A 376 33.36 6.18 -22.31
C GLY A 376 33.09 4.70 -22.49
N THR A 377 32.06 4.23 -21.81
CA THR A 377 31.66 2.83 -21.85
C THR A 377 30.24 2.70 -22.37
N VAL A 378 30.05 1.80 -23.34
CA VAL A 378 28.72 1.43 -23.85
C VAL A 378 28.40 0.03 -23.39
N LYS A 379 27.25 -0.12 -22.74
CA LYS A 379 26.69 -1.39 -22.30
C LYS A 379 25.33 -1.58 -22.96
N VAL A 380 25.16 -2.71 -23.64
CA VAL A 380 23.90 -3.09 -24.27
C VAL A 380 23.40 -4.37 -23.62
N SER A 381 22.19 -4.35 -23.09
CA SER A 381 21.60 -5.46 -22.35
C SER A 381 20.22 -5.85 -22.93
N PRO A 382 20.02 -7.09 -23.40
CA PRO A 382 18.74 -7.55 -23.91
C PRO A 382 17.73 -7.79 -22.77
N PHE A 383 16.51 -7.28 -22.92
CA PHE A 383 15.40 -7.53 -22.02
C PHE A 383 14.63 -8.79 -22.46
N LYS A 384 14.81 -9.88 -21.71
CA LYS A 384 14.16 -11.16 -21.98
C LYS A 384 12.81 -11.24 -21.26
N SER A 385 11.78 -11.64 -22.00
CA SER A 385 10.46 -12.01 -21.46
C SER A 385 10.54 -13.34 -20.71
N TYR A 386 9.48 -13.70 -19.98
CA TYR A 386 9.34 -14.97 -19.25
C TYR A 386 9.57 -16.19 -20.16
N PHE A 387 9.12 -16.12 -21.42
CA PHE A 387 9.33 -17.15 -22.44
C PHE A 387 10.66 -17.02 -23.20
N ASN A 388 11.65 -16.31 -22.64
CA ASN A 388 13.00 -16.11 -23.21
C ASN A 388 13.05 -15.34 -24.54
N PHE A 389 11.96 -14.74 -24.99
CA PHE A 389 11.94 -13.82 -26.15
C PHE A 389 12.51 -12.45 -25.77
N ILE A 390 13.35 -11.87 -26.63
CA ILE A 390 13.91 -10.53 -26.40
C ILE A 390 12.90 -9.50 -26.93
N ASN A 391 12.36 -8.68 -26.04
CA ASN A 391 11.37 -7.65 -26.39
C ASN A 391 12.01 -6.29 -26.68
N ALA A 392 13.14 -6.00 -26.01
CA ALA A 392 13.86 -4.74 -26.12
C ALA A 392 15.35 -4.90 -25.77
N TYR A 393 16.15 -3.89 -26.07
CA TYR A 393 17.56 -3.75 -25.69
C TYR A 393 17.73 -2.42 -24.97
N LEU A 394 18.38 -2.45 -23.80
CA LEU A 394 18.77 -1.28 -23.03
C LEU A 394 20.21 -0.93 -23.38
N VAL A 395 20.42 0.26 -23.94
CA VAL A 395 21.74 0.83 -24.24
C VAL A 395 22.03 1.88 -23.19
N GLU A 396 23.14 1.72 -22.49
CA GLU A 396 23.62 2.63 -21.46
C GLU A 396 25.02 3.12 -21.87
N ILE A 397 25.22 4.44 -21.88
CA ILE A 397 26.43 5.11 -22.33
C ILE A 397 26.91 6.00 -21.19
N GLN A 398 28.12 5.75 -20.71
CA GLN A 398 28.73 6.48 -19.61
C GLN A 398 29.93 7.29 -20.12
N ASP A 399 29.94 8.61 -19.86
CA ASP A 399 31.11 9.47 -20.11
C ASP A 399 32.11 9.31 -18.96
N ASN A 400 33.27 8.72 -19.25
CA ASN A 400 34.36 8.54 -18.29
C ASN A 400 35.59 9.38 -18.68
N THR A 401 35.43 10.37 -19.56
CA THR A 401 36.54 11.11 -20.19
C THR A 401 37.43 11.75 -19.13
N ASP A 402 36.87 12.56 -18.24
CA ASP A 402 37.65 13.29 -17.24
C ASP A 402 38.31 12.34 -16.24
N GLN A 403 37.60 11.29 -15.83
CA GLN A 403 38.13 10.29 -14.90
C GLN A 403 39.33 9.55 -15.51
N ILE A 404 39.21 9.07 -16.76
CA ILE A 404 40.28 8.34 -17.43
C ILE A 404 41.47 9.26 -17.74
N LEU A 405 41.23 10.51 -18.16
CA LEU A 405 42.30 11.47 -18.40
C LEU A 405 43.07 11.81 -17.12
N ASN A 406 42.36 12.04 -16.01
CA ASN A 406 42.97 12.29 -14.72
C ASN A 406 43.77 11.07 -14.23
N GLU A 407 43.22 9.87 -14.35
CA GLU A 407 43.91 8.64 -13.97
C GLU A 407 45.18 8.43 -14.81
N ARG A 408 45.11 8.65 -16.13
CA ARG A 408 46.28 8.61 -17.02
C ARG A 408 47.33 9.64 -16.61
N GLN A 409 46.91 10.87 -16.32
CA GLN A 409 47.82 11.93 -15.87
C GLN A 409 48.50 11.56 -14.56
N MET A 410 47.76 11.07 -13.56
CA MET A 410 48.31 10.67 -12.26
C MET A 410 49.26 9.48 -12.38
N ASN A 411 48.91 8.48 -13.19
CA ASN A 411 49.77 7.33 -13.45
C ASN A 411 51.05 7.73 -14.20
N TRP A 412 50.94 8.63 -15.17
CA TRP A 412 52.08 9.22 -15.86
C TRP A 412 53.01 9.97 -14.90
N GLN A 413 52.47 10.83 -14.05
CA GLN A 413 53.23 11.55 -13.01
C GLN A 413 53.96 10.59 -12.05
N ARG A 414 53.28 9.53 -11.59
CA ARG A 414 53.85 8.51 -10.70
C ARG A 414 55.01 7.76 -11.36
N ASN A 415 54.83 7.36 -12.63
CA ASN A 415 55.84 6.64 -13.39
C ASN A 415 57.07 7.52 -13.67
N LEU A 416 56.85 8.79 -14.03
CA LEU A 416 57.92 9.76 -14.24
C LEU A 416 58.76 9.98 -12.98
N ARG A 417 58.13 10.11 -11.81
CA ARG A 417 58.84 10.30 -10.53
C ARG A 417 59.82 9.17 -10.23
N ARG A 418 59.39 7.92 -10.48
CA ARG A 418 60.25 6.73 -10.34
C ARG A 418 61.40 6.78 -11.35
N MET A 419 61.10 7.05 -12.62
CA MET A 419 62.12 7.16 -13.67
C MET A 419 63.18 8.22 -13.35
N ILE A 420 62.80 9.38 -12.81
CA ILE A 420 63.77 10.44 -12.45
C ILE A 420 64.63 10.03 -11.25
N HIS A 421 64.06 9.37 -10.25
CA HIS A 421 64.82 8.81 -9.14
C HIS A 421 65.88 7.82 -9.67
N ASP A 422 65.49 6.99 -10.64
CA ASP A 422 66.36 5.98 -11.24
C ASP A 422 67.39 6.58 -12.21
N ILE A 423 67.18 7.78 -12.74
CA ILE A 423 68.16 8.55 -13.54
C ILE A 423 69.16 9.30 -12.63
N LYS A 424 68.71 9.86 -11.50
CA LYS A 424 69.58 10.62 -10.57
C LYS A 424 70.71 9.77 -10.00
N ASN A 425 70.41 8.52 -9.65
CA ASN A 425 71.36 7.61 -9.02
C ASN A 425 72.57 7.25 -9.91
N PRO A 426 72.40 6.78 -11.16
CA PRO A 426 73.53 6.50 -12.06
C PRO A 426 74.29 7.77 -12.45
N LEU A 427 73.63 8.93 -12.63
CA LEU A 427 74.31 10.19 -12.94
C LEU A 427 75.25 10.65 -11.82
N ALA A 428 74.85 10.49 -10.55
CA ALA A 428 75.73 10.73 -9.43
C ALA A 428 76.95 9.79 -9.46
N GLY A 429 76.72 8.49 -9.74
CA GLY A 429 77.78 7.49 -9.87
C GLY A 429 78.78 7.78 -11.00
N VAL A 430 78.30 8.23 -12.16
CA VAL A 430 79.16 8.64 -13.29
C VAL A 430 80.00 9.85 -12.90
N GLN A 431 79.42 10.86 -12.25
CA GLN A 431 80.16 12.04 -11.80
C GLN A 431 81.29 11.66 -10.82
N PHE A 432 81.00 10.81 -9.82
CA PHE A 432 82.02 10.38 -8.87
C PHE A 432 83.13 9.56 -9.53
N LYS A 433 82.82 8.73 -10.52
CA LYS A 433 83.82 7.96 -11.27
C LYS A 433 84.70 8.88 -12.11
N LEU A 434 84.12 9.85 -12.82
CA LEU A 434 84.89 10.84 -13.60
C LEU A 434 85.81 11.67 -12.69
N GLN A 435 85.30 12.14 -11.55
CA GLN A 435 86.09 12.87 -10.58
C GLN A 435 87.20 12.00 -9.96
N SER A 436 86.94 10.72 -9.68
CA SER A 436 87.96 9.78 -9.21
C SER A 436 89.02 9.46 -10.26
N ILE A 437 88.65 9.37 -11.55
CA ILE A 437 89.58 9.16 -12.66
C ILE A 437 90.50 10.37 -12.78
N TYR A 438 89.93 11.58 -12.77
CA TYR A 438 90.69 12.83 -12.81
C TYR A 438 91.71 12.91 -11.66
N LEU A 439 91.27 12.70 -10.41
CA LEU A 439 92.17 12.75 -9.24
C LEU A 439 93.31 11.72 -9.33
N LYS A 440 93.02 10.49 -9.76
CA LYS A 440 94.04 9.42 -9.89
C LYS A 440 95.00 9.65 -11.05
N MET A 441 94.55 10.32 -12.12
CA MET A 441 95.39 10.67 -13.27
C MET A 441 96.28 11.87 -12.95
N SER A 442 95.73 12.89 -12.30
CA SER A 442 96.50 14.07 -11.85
C SER A 442 97.69 13.72 -10.95
N ASP A 443 97.58 12.62 -10.17
CA ASP A 443 98.67 12.12 -9.32
C ASP A 443 99.77 11.35 -10.09
N LYS A 444 99.46 10.80 -11.28
CA LYS A 444 100.36 9.89 -12.01
C LYS A 444 100.97 10.49 -13.27
N ASP A 445 100.21 11.30 -14.00
CA ASP A 445 100.62 11.90 -15.27
C ASP A 445 100.01 13.31 -15.38
N PRO A 446 100.71 14.35 -14.88
CA PRO A 446 100.20 15.70 -14.83
C PRO A 446 99.98 16.34 -16.20
N GLU A 447 100.76 15.97 -17.22
CA GLU A 447 100.60 16.50 -18.59
C GLU A 447 99.32 15.95 -19.26
N LEU A 448 99.09 14.64 -19.15
CA LEU A 448 97.86 14.02 -19.66
C LEU A 448 96.61 14.47 -18.89
N ALA A 449 96.74 14.73 -17.59
CA ALA A 449 95.65 15.29 -16.78
C ALA A 449 95.28 16.71 -17.22
N ALA A 450 96.25 17.55 -17.57
CA ALA A 450 96.01 18.89 -18.10
C ALA A 450 95.39 18.87 -19.51
N GLU A 451 95.77 17.91 -20.36
CA GLU A 451 95.17 17.73 -21.69
C GLU A 451 93.68 17.33 -21.61
N LEU A 452 93.32 16.48 -20.65
CA LEU A 452 91.95 15.95 -20.49
C LEU A 452 91.07 16.75 -19.51
N GLU A 453 91.62 17.74 -18.82
CA GLU A 453 90.91 18.58 -17.84
C GLU A 453 89.68 19.24 -18.48
N GLY A 454 89.85 19.80 -19.68
CA GLY A 454 88.76 20.43 -20.43
C GLY A 454 87.64 19.44 -20.80
N GLU A 455 87.98 18.21 -21.21
CA GLU A 455 86.97 17.19 -21.54
C GLU A 455 86.20 16.71 -20.31
N ILE A 456 86.88 16.60 -19.16
CA ILE A 456 86.27 16.20 -17.89
C ILE A 456 85.38 17.32 -17.32
N GLU A 457 85.78 18.58 -17.50
CA GLU A 457 84.96 19.74 -17.12
C GLU A 457 83.69 19.81 -17.97
N ILE A 458 83.79 19.59 -19.29
CA ILE A 458 82.64 19.50 -20.19
C ILE A 458 81.71 18.36 -19.75
N ALA A 459 82.24 17.16 -19.49
CA ALA A 459 81.43 16.01 -19.05
C ALA A 459 80.73 16.29 -17.69
N ASN A 460 81.42 16.93 -16.75
CA ASN A 460 80.83 17.34 -15.46
C ASN A 460 79.73 18.39 -15.64
N SER A 461 79.94 19.37 -16.53
CA SER A 461 78.94 20.40 -16.82
C SER A 461 77.66 19.79 -17.40
N GLU A 462 77.77 18.79 -18.28
CA GLU A 462 76.62 18.13 -18.88
C GLU A 462 75.89 17.22 -17.88
N ILE A 463 76.61 16.52 -17.00
CA ILE A 463 75.98 15.76 -15.89
C ILE A 463 75.24 16.70 -14.94
N LYS A 464 75.82 17.86 -14.61
CA LYS A 464 75.19 18.88 -13.77
C LYS A 464 73.94 19.45 -14.43
N ARG A 465 73.99 19.70 -15.75
CA ARG A 465 72.83 20.12 -16.55
C ARG A 465 71.70 19.09 -16.50
N ILE A 466 71.99 17.80 -16.74
CA ILE A 466 70.97 16.73 -16.68
C ILE A 466 70.40 16.59 -15.26
N ARG A 467 71.22 16.77 -14.22
CA ARG A 467 70.77 16.78 -12.83
C ARG A 467 69.82 17.96 -12.54
N ASN A 468 70.13 19.14 -13.05
CA ASN A 468 69.28 20.33 -12.90
C ASN A 468 67.95 20.14 -13.62
N ILE A 469 67.96 19.65 -14.87
CA ILE A 469 66.74 19.28 -15.62
C ILE A 469 65.90 18.30 -14.80
N SER A 470 66.53 17.25 -14.25
CA SER A 470 65.85 16.25 -13.41
C SER A 470 65.28 16.83 -12.11
N LYS A 471 65.95 17.81 -11.50
CA LYS A 471 65.51 18.49 -10.27
C LYS A 471 64.30 19.37 -10.56
N ASP A 472 64.33 20.16 -11.63
CA ASP A 472 63.24 21.03 -12.04
C ASP A 472 62.01 20.20 -12.44
N PHE A 473 62.21 19.09 -13.14
CA PHE A 473 61.12 18.18 -13.52
C PHE A 473 60.48 17.47 -12.31
N LEU A 474 61.24 17.20 -11.23
CA LEU A 474 60.69 16.66 -9.99
C LEU A 474 59.84 17.67 -9.20
N LYS A 475 60.27 18.95 -9.16
CA LYS A 475 59.47 20.04 -8.58
C LYS A 475 58.09 20.08 -9.23
N PHE A 476 58.04 19.84 -10.54
CA PHE A 476 56.82 19.73 -11.33
C PHE A 476 56.03 18.44 -11.10
N SER A 477 56.68 17.28 -10.98
CA SER A 477 56.00 15.99 -10.71
C SER A 477 55.22 15.96 -9.38
N ASN A 478 55.53 16.91 -8.49
CA ASN A 478 54.90 17.17 -7.20
C ASN A 478 53.74 18.16 -7.27
N LEU A 479 53.42 18.71 -8.43
CA LEU A 479 52.18 19.47 -8.61
C LEU A 479 51.00 18.50 -8.52
N GLU A 480 50.48 18.39 -7.31
CA GLU A 480 49.19 17.78 -7.02
C GLU A 480 48.07 18.55 -7.74
N ALA A 481 46.84 18.00 -7.69
CA ALA A 481 45.67 18.78 -8.07
C ALA A 481 45.68 20.15 -7.36
N ILE A 482 45.32 21.21 -8.08
CA ILE A 482 45.25 22.57 -7.54
C ILE A 482 44.38 22.57 -6.28
N GLN A 483 44.91 23.09 -5.17
CA GLN A 483 44.18 23.22 -3.90
C GLN A 483 44.03 24.70 -3.55
N PRO A 484 43.11 25.41 -4.25
CA PRO A 484 42.92 26.83 -4.03
C PRO A 484 42.33 27.11 -2.65
N ARG A 485 42.76 28.21 -2.05
CA ARG A 485 42.28 28.71 -0.76
C ARG A 485 42.25 30.23 -0.80
N PHE A 486 41.35 30.84 -0.03
CA PHE A 486 41.38 32.28 0.18
C PHE A 486 42.69 32.65 0.86
N LEU A 487 43.43 33.58 0.24
CA LEU A 487 44.68 34.09 0.75
C LEU A 487 44.84 35.57 0.44
N LYS A 488 45.63 36.22 1.29
CA LYS A 488 46.07 37.59 1.13
C LYS A 488 47.32 37.65 0.26
N LEU A 489 47.20 38.31 -0.90
CA LEU A 489 48.26 38.30 -1.92
C LEU A 489 49.51 39.08 -1.45
N ASP A 490 49.32 40.14 -0.68
CA ASP A 490 50.39 40.92 -0.07
C ASP A 490 51.29 40.06 0.82
N GLU A 491 50.70 39.24 1.69
CA GLU A 491 51.43 38.32 2.57
C GLU A 491 52.24 37.28 1.77
N LEU A 492 51.65 36.76 0.69
CA LEU A 492 52.31 35.80 -0.21
C LEU A 492 53.49 36.44 -0.94
N ILE A 493 53.32 37.62 -1.52
CA ILE A 493 54.37 38.34 -2.24
C ILE A 493 55.52 38.72 -1.32
N ILE A 494 55.21 39.25 -0.13
CA ILE A 494 56.24 39.59 0.87
C ILE A 494 57.04 38.35 1.25
N ARG A 495 56.36 37.21 1.47
CA ARG A 495 57.04 35.93 1.76
C ARG A 495 57.97 35.49 0.63
N CYS A 496 57.52 35.58 -0.63
CA CYS A 496 58.34 35.25 -1.80
C CYS A 496 59.57 36.17 -1.90
N ILE A 497 59.41 37.48 -1.75
CA ILE A 497 60.53 38.44 -1.81
C ILE A 497 61.52 38.20 -0.66
N ASN A 498 61.02 37.85 0.53
CA ASN A 498 61.87 37.57 1.69
C ASN A 498 62.81 36.39 1.44
N HIS A 499 62.41 35.41 0.62
CA HIS A 499 63.28 34.30 0.19
C HIS A 499 64.55 34.79 -0.50
N PHE A 500 64.46 35.88 -1.27
CA PHE A 500 65.56 36.43 -2.05
C PHE A 500 66.31 37.58 -1.36
N ARG A 501 66.01 37.89 -0.08
CA ARG A 501 66.71 38.95 0.66
C ARG A 501 68.22 38.76 0.72
N ALA A 502 68.71 37.53 0.74
CA ALA A 502 70.15 37.25 0.74
C ALA A 502 70.88 37.74 -0.53
N TYR A 503 70.15 37.94 -1.63
CA TYR A 503 70.69 38.52 -2.87
C TYR A 503 70.70 40.05 -2.84
N GLN A 504 69.93 40.69 -1.96
CA GLN A 504 69.97 42.15 -1.81
C GLN A 504 71.31 42.57 -1.22
N ASN A 505 72.04 43.39 -1.97
CA ASN A 505 73.28 44.02 -1.57
C ASN A 505 73.28 45.47 -2.07
N ASN A 506 74.38 46.21 -1.90
CA ASN A 506 74.46 47.61 -2.37
C ASN A 506 74.19 47.77 -3.88
N ASN A 507 74.30 46.70 -4.67
CA ASN A 507 74.22 46.71 -6.12
C ASN A 507 72.91 46.12 -6.68
N LEU A 508 72.14 45.36 -5.90
CA LEU A 508 70.86 44.76 -6.30
C LEU A 508 69.70 45.26 -5.42
N LYS A 509 68.77 46.01 -6.02
CA LYS A 509 67.56 46.51 -5.34
C LYS A 509 66.34 45.73 -5.79
N ILE A 510 65.60 45.14 -4.84
CA ILE A 510 64.29 44.53 -5.10
C ILE A 510 63.23 45.41 -4.46
N GLN A 511 62.36 46.00 -5.28
CA GLN A 511 61.26 46.87 -4.86
C GLN A 511 59.93 46.18 -5.14
N ASN A 512 58.93 46.43 -4.29
CA ASN A 512 57.58 45.96 -4.49
C ASN A 512 56.55 47.07 -4.29
N ILE A 513 55.55 47.11 -5.17
CA ILE A 513 54.40 48.00 -5.13
C ILE A 513 53.17 47.12 -5.19
N ILE A 514 52.52 46.91 -4.04
CA ILE A 514 51.35 46.05 -3.93
C ILE A 514 50.12 46.95 -3.86
N ASP A 515 49.13 46.72 -4.73
CA ASP A 515 47.88 47.47 -4.71
C ASP A 515 46.99 47.01 -3.55
N ASP A 516 46.73 47.92 -2.60
CA ASP A 516 45.91 47.69 -1.41
C ASP A 516 44.43 47.39 -1.73
N LYS A 517 43.99 47.61 -2.97
CA LYS A 517 42.62 47.33 -3.42
C LYS A 517 42.39 45.87 -3.83
N ILE A 518 43.42 45.05 -3.90
CA ILE A 518 43.29 43.65 -4.30
C ILE A 518 42.58 42.88 -3.17
N PRO A 519 41.42 42.24 -3.44
CA PRO A 519 40.71 41.45 -2.43
C PRO A 519 41.46 40.15 -2.11
N GLU A 520 40.96 39.36 -1.15
CA GLU A 520 41.45 37.99 -0.97
C GLU A 520 41.25 37.19 -2.27
N VAL A 521 42.32 36.52 -2.71
CA VAL A 521 42.33 35.72 -3.94
C VAL A 521 42.14 34.24 -3.61
N PHE A 522 41.50 33.50 -4.51
CA PHE A 522 41.23 32.07 -4.35
C PHE A 522 42.21 31.22 -5.16
N TRP A 523 43.46 31.13 -4.69
CA TRP A 523 44.59 30.49 -5.42
C TRP A 523 45.27 29.39 -4.61
N ASP A 524 46.03 28.50 -5.27
CA ASP A 524 46.92 27.56 -4.55
C ASP A 524 48.23 28.28 -4.22
N ALA A 525 48.35 28.71 -2.96
CA ALA A 525 49.52 29.45 -2.44
C ALA A 525 50.85 28.79 -2.81
N ARG A 526 50.94 27.44 -2.81
CA ARG A 526 52.18 26.70 -3.08
C ARG A 526 52.59 26.85 -4.54
N GLN A 527 51.61 26.79 -5.45
CA GLN A 527 51.87 26.89 -6.88
C GLN A 527 52.19 28.31 -7.30
N ILE A 528 51.49 29.31 -6.75
CA ILE A 528 51.79 30.73 -7.00
C ILE A 528 53.16 31.10 -6.43
N GLU A 529 53.53 30.62 -5.25
CA GLU A 529 54.87 30.80 -4.69
C GLU A 529 55.96 30.22 -5.62
N LEU A 530 55.74 29.01 -6.14
CA LEU A 530 56.65 28.40 -7.12
C LEU A 530 56.74 29.21 -8.42
N LEU A 531 55.60 29.70 -8.95
CA LEU A 531 55.55 30.58 -10.12
C LEU A 531 56.37 31.85 -9.90
N LEU A 532 56.17 32.53 -8.78
CA LEU A 532 56.88 33.77 -8.46
C LEU A 532 58.39 33.49 -8.30
N HIS A 533 58.78 32.40 -7.64
CA HIS A 533 60.19 32.03 -7.53
C HIS A 533 60.84 31.81 -8.90
N ILE A 534 60.17 31.12 -9.83
CA ILE A 534 60.70 30.90 -11.19
C ILE A 534 60.96 32.23 -11.91
N VAL A 535 60.02 33.18 -11.85
CA VAL A 535 60.14 34.44 -12.58
C VAL A 535 61.14 35.38 -11.89
N ILE A 536 61.16 35.42 -10.55
CA ILE A 536 62.11 36.22 -9.78
C ILE A 536 63.54 35.68 -9.93
N GLU A 537 63.77 34.37 -9.88
CA GLU A 537 65.08 33.75 -10.15
C GLU A 537 65.59 34.13 -11.55
N ASN A 538 64.71 34.13 -12.55
CA ASN A 538 65.07 34.55 -13.90
C ASN A 538 65.46 36.03 -13.97
N ALA A 539 64.73 36.91 -13.28
CA ALA A 539 65.04 38.34 -13.19
C ALA A 539 66.37 38.60 -12.45
N ILE A 540 66.65 37.88 -11.35
CA ILE A 540 67.92 37.98 -10.61
C ILE A 540 69.11 37.52 -11.45
N ASP A 541 68.95 36.44 -12.20
CA ASP A 541 70.02 35.95 -13.07
C ASP A 541 70.28 36.90 -14.25
N ALA A 542 69.23 37.58 -14.77
CA ALA A 542 69.35 38.54 -15.87
C ALA A 542 70.17 39.78 -15.49
N VAL A 543 70.08 40.23 -14.23
CA VAL A 543 70.84 41.39 -13.72
C VAL A 543 72.27 41.04 -13.27
N LYS A 544 72.65 39.75 -13.25
CA LYS A 544 74.02 39.28 -12.94
C LYS A 544 74.65 39.93 -11.68
N GLY A 545 73.83 40.16 -10.65
CA GLY A 545 74.28 40.72 -9.36
C GLY A 545 74.32 42.26 -9.25
N SER A 546 73.91 43.01 -10.28
CA SER A 546 73.71 44.46 -10.18
C SER A 546 72.53 44.95 -11.04
N GLY A 547 71.60 45.67 -10.41
CA GLY A 547 70.42 46.19 -11.10
C GLY A 547 69.24 46.44 -10.17
N GLN A 548 68.06 46.56 -10.77
CA GLN A 548 66.80 46.75 -10.06
C GLN A 548 65.77 45.73 -10.52
N LEU A 549 65.02 45.17 -9.57
CA LEU A 549 63.83 44.39 -9.82
C LEU A 549 62.63 45.13 -9.21
N LEU A 550 61.54 45.23 -9.98
CA LEU A 550 60.28 45.79 -9.54
C LEU A 550 59.18 44.72 -9.64
N LEU A 551 58.54 44.42 -8.51
CA LEU A 551 57.33 43.62 -8.47
C LEU A 551 56.13 44.53 -8.23
N LYS A 552 55.22 44.65 -9.19
CA LYS A 552 54.00 45.46 -9.07
C LYS A 552 52.76 44.59 -9.16
N THR A 553 51.77 44.81 -8.31
CA THR A 553 50.44 44.22 -8.49
C THR A 553 49.38 45.28 -8.77
N GLU A 554 48.33 44.89 -9.50
CA GLU A 554 47.22 45.77 -9.85
C GLU A 554 45.95 44.93 -10.05
N LEU A 555 44.81 45.41 -9.54
CA LEU A 555 43.51 44.82 -9.83
C LEU A 555 42.99 45.35 -11.17
N VAL A 556 42.74 44.46 -12.13
CA VAL A 556 42.27 44.81 -13.47
C VAL A 556 40.94 44.12 -13.78
N GLN A 557 40.01 44.84 -14.39
CA GLN A 557 38.75 44.27 -14.87
C GLN A 557 38.90 43.85 -16.33
N ASN A 558 38.48 42.63 -16.66
CA ASN A 558 38.50 42.17 -18.05
C ASN A 558 37.25 42.69 -18.78
N LEU A 559 37.44 43.69 -19.65
CA LEU A 559 36.35 44.34 -20.40
C LEU A 559 35.54 43.37 -21.30
N ASN A 560 36.09 42.19 -21.63
CA ASN A 560 35.44 41.19 -22.49
C ASN A 560 34.63 40.13 -21.72
N ILE A 561 34.76 40.06 -20.38
CA ILE A 561 34.05 39.11 -19.53
C ILE A 561 33.43 39.90 -18.37
N ILE A 562 32.13 40.18 -18.49
CA ILE A 562 31.38 40.95 -17.50
C ILE A 562 31.47 40.24 -16.12
N GLU A 563 31.93 41.00 -15.11
CA GLU A 563 32.05 40.62 -13.68
C GLU A 563 33.21 39.67 -13.27
N GLU A 564 34.30 39.54 -14.04
CA GLU A 564 35.53 38.87 -13.53
C GLU A 564 36.67 39.86 -13.26
N GLU A 565 37.06 39.95 -11.98
CA GLU A 565 38.24 40.68 -11.54
C GLU A 565 39.49 39.81 -11.71
N PHE A 566 40.53 40.36 -12.33
CA PHE A 566 41.82 39.72 -12.51
C PHE A 566 42.87 40.48 -11.71
N VAL A 567 43.85 39.76 -11.17
CA VAL A 567 45.03 40.36 -10.57
C VAL A 567 46.17 40.27 -11.57
N LYS A 568 46.70 41.44 -11.96
CA LYS A 568 47.91 41.58 -12.78
C LYS A 568 49.13 41.69 -11.85
N ILE A 569 50.08 40.77 -11.98
CA ILE A 569 51.38 40.77 -11.32
C ILE A 569 52.44 41.03 -12.38
N MET A 570 53.19 42.11 -12.23
CA MET A 570 54.30 42.49 -13.09
C MET A 570 55.61 42.29 -12.35
N ILE A 571 56.57 41.61 -12.97
CA ILE A 571 57.94 41.46 -12.47
C ILE A 571 58.87 42.00 -13.56
N ALA A 572 59.49 43.15 -13.29
CA ALA A 572 60.37 43.85 -14.22
C ALA A 572 61.82 43.88 -13.73
N ASP A 573 62.79 43.76 -14.63
CA ASP A 573 64.23 43.80 -14.32
C ASP A 573 65.02 44.70 -15.27
N THR A 574 66.15 45.21 -14.79
CA THR A 574 67.11 46.03 -15.56
C THR A 574 68.27 45.20 -16.11
N GLY A 575 68.04 43.91 -16.38
CA GLY A 575 69.06 42.96 -16.81
C GLY A 575 69.40 43.08 -18.29
N CYS A 576 69.94 42.00 -18.87
CA CYS A 576 70.34 41.95 -20.27
C CYS A 576 69.19 42.00 -21.29
N GLY A 577 67.93 41.92 -20.85
CA GLY A 577 66.78 41.91 -21.74
C GLY A 577 66.57 40.58 -22.46
N ILE A 578 65.57 40.54 -23.34
CA ILE A 578 65.25 39.43 -24.25
C ILE A 578 65.07 40.02 -25.65
N GLU A 579 65.80 39.49 -26.63
CA GLU A 579 65.69 39.90 -28.04
C GLU A 579 64.30 39.60 -28.62
N GLU A 580 63.80 40.42 -29.54
CA GLU A 580 62.43 40.29 -30.09
C GLU A 580 62.18 38.91 -30.75
N GLU A 581 63.21 38.31 -31.34
CA GLU A 581 63.16 36.99 -31.98
C GLU A 581 62.95 35.83 -30.99
N ASP A 582 63.28 36.04 -29.72
CA ASP A 582 63.28 35.01 -28.68
C ASP A 582 62.05 35.07 -27.76
N ILE A 583 61.29 36.18 -27.78
CA ILE A 583 60.06 36.37 -27.00
C ILE A 583 59.06 35.22 -27.19
N ASN A 584 58.91 34.72 -28.42
CA ASN A 584 57.99 33.62 -28.72
C ASN A 584 58.54 32.23 -28.36
N LYS A 585 59.85 32.14 -28.05
CA LYS A 585 60.55 30.89 -27.75
C LYS A 585 60.77 30.67 -26.25
N ILE A 586 60.78 31.73 -25.43
CA ILE A 586 61.04 31.63 -23.98
C ILE A 586 60.06 30.74 -23.20
N PHE A 587 58.86 30.49 -23.73
CA PHE A 587 57.87 29.57 -23.16
C PHE A 587 57.87 28.17 -23.81
N GLN A 588 58.83 27.87 -24.69
CA GLN A 588 58.98 26.57 -25.32
C GLN A 588 59.94 25.67 -24.51
N PRO A 589 59.68 24.36 -24.44
CA PRO A 589 60.59 23.42 -23.78
C PRO A 589 62.02 23.49 -24.34
N ASN A 590 63.00 23.32 -23.45
CA ASN A 590 64.44 23.31 -23.74
C ASN A 590 65.04 24.64 -24.26
N PHE A 591 64.26 25.72 -24.32
CA PHE A 591 64.79 27.04 -24.68
C PHE A 591 65.37 27.74 -23.45
N SER A 592 66.66 28.08 -23.49
CA SER A 592 67.37 28.78 -22.41
C SER A 592 68.51 29.61 -22.97
N LEU A 593 68.63 30.87 -22.52
CA LEU A 593 69.79 31.73 -22.80
C LEU A 593 70.94 31.53 -21.80
N LYS A 594 70.75 30.65 -20.80
CA LYS A 594 71.76 30.30 -19.77
C LYS A 594 72.47 29.00 -20.15
N PRO A 595 73.82 28.92 -20.06
CA PRO A 595 74.60 27.72 -20.39
C PRO A 595 74.19 26.46 -19.62
N GLU A 596 73.89 26.59 -18.33
CA GLU A 596 73.44 25.47 -17.46
C GLU A 596 71.91 25.41 -17.27
N GLY A 597 71.14 26.24 -17.98
CA GLY A 597 69.70 26.35 -17.80
C GLY A 597 68.95 25.15 -18.39
N SER A 598 67.97 24.64 -17.64
CA SER A 598 67.12 23.53 -18.09
C SER A 598 66.12 23.94 -19.18
N GLY A 599 65.81 25.23 -19.29
CA GLY A 599 64.78 25.77 -20.19
C GLY A 599 63.34 25.36 -19.81
N MET A 600 63.15 24.74 -18.64
CA MET A 600 61.84 24.25 -18.21
C MET A 600 61.10 25.20 -17.27
N GLY A 601 61.81 26.13 -16.62
CA GLY A 601 61.22 27.05 -15.62
C GLY A 601 60.02 27.84 -16.16
N LEU A 602 60.20 28.60 -17.24
CA LEU A 602 59.12 29.43 -17.80
C LEU A 602 57.98 28.60 -18.43
N VAL A 603 58.27 27.39 -18.90
CA VAL A 603 57.24 26.44 -19.33
C VAL A 603 56.33 26.07 -18.15
N PHE A 604 56.92 25.81 -16.98
CA PHE A 604 56.17 25.53 -15.77
C PHE A 604 55.41 26.75 -15.24
N ALA A 605 56.02 27.94 -15.30
CA ALA A 605 55.33 29.18 -14.97
C ALA A 605 54.05 29.34 -15.81
N LYS A 606 54.16 29.14 -17.13
CA LYS A 606 53.00 29.17 -18.05
C LYS A 606 51.95 28.13 -17.69
N GLN A 607 52.35 26.91 -17.35
CA GLN A 607 51.40 25.86 -16.97
C GLN A 607 50.67 26.16 -15.65
N ILE A 608 51.38 26.66 -14.63
CA ILE A 608 50.77 27.06 -13.34
C ILE A 608 49.74 28.16 -13.57
N VAL A 609 50.10 29.17 -14.36
CA VAL A 609 49.21 30.29 -14.71
C VAL A 609 47.97 29.78 -15.46
N GLN A 610 48.13 28.87 -16.42
CA GLN A 610 47.01 28.25 -17.14
C GLN A 610 46.10 27.39 -16.23
N GLN A 611 46.67 26.65 -15.28
CA GLN A 611 45.88 25.89 -14.28
C GLN A 611 45.03 26.80 -13.40
N HIS A 612 45.46 28.05 -13.18
CA HIS A 612 44.69 29.09 -12.51
C HIS A 612 43.81 29.91 -13.48
N LYS A 613 43.59 29.43 -14.72
CA LYS A 613 42.82 30.13 -15.78
C LYS A 613 43.37 31.52 -16.15
N GLY A 614 44.67 31.74 -15.94
CA GLY A 614 45.36 32.99 -16.25
C GLY A 614 46.18 32.99 -17.53
N SER A 615 46.92 34.07 -17.76
CA SER A 615 47.88 34.24 -18.86
C SER A 615 49.20 34.86 -18.39
N ILE A 616 50.32 34.48 -19.04
CA ILE A 616 51.65 35.05 -18.80
C ILE A 616 52.28 35.49 -20.13
N TRP A 617 52.85 36.69 -20.17
CA TRP A 617 53.49 37.26 -21.36
C TRP A 617 54.55 38.31 -20.99
N LEU A 618 55.20 38.90 -21.99
CA LEU A 618 56.16 40.01 -21.82
C LEU A 618 55.55 41.32 -22.32
N GLU A 619 55.76 42.41 -21.59
CA GLU A 619 55.45 43.78 -22.02
C GLU A 619 56.71 44.66 -21.97
N LYS A 620 56.73 45.74 -22.76
CA LYS A 620 57.73 46.80 -22.61
C LYS A 620 57.33 47.67 -21.42
N PHE A 621 58.26 47.93 -20.51
CA PHE A 621 58.03 48.78 -19.34
C PHE A 621 59.16 49.81 -19.21
N GLU A 622 58.80 51.10 -19.16
CA GLU A 622 59.77 52.19 -19.24
C GLU A 622 60.77 52.14 -18.07
N GLY A 623 62.06 52.23 -18.40
CA GLY A 623 63.15 52.12 -17.43
C GLY A 623 63.59 50.69 -17.08
N PHE A 624 63.00 49.66 -17.70
CA PHE A 624 63.35 48.25 -17.47
C PHE A 624 63.62 47.51 -18.79
N SER A 625 64.48 46.50 -18.74
CA SER A 625 64.89 45.70 -19.90
C SER A 625 63.89 44.61 -20.23
N THR A 626 63.28 44.00 -19.20
CA THR A 626 62.28 42.93 -19.35
C THR A 626 61.16 43.16 -18.34
N ALA A 627 59.89 42.93 -18.72
CA ALA A 627 58.78 42.90 -17.78
C ALA A 627 57.84 41.71 -18.06
N PHE A 628 57.86 40.73 -17.15
CA PHE A 628 56.91 39.62 -17.16
C PHE A 628 55.59 40.06 -16.56
N ILE A 629 54.51 39.81 -17.29
CA ILE A 629 53.14 40.07 -16.87
C ILE A 629 52.43 38.74 -16.66
N ILE A 630 51.86 38.56 -15.47
CA ILE A 630 51.03 37.43 -15.08
C ILE A 630 49.65 37.99 -14.75
N SER A 631 48.60 37.45 -15.36
CA SER A 631 47.21 37.83 -15.08
C SER A 631 46.41 36.59 -14.70
N ILE A 632 45.81 36.59 -13.51
CA ILE A 632 45.06 35.45 -12.95
C ILE A 632 43.73 35.97 -12.38
N PRO A 633 42.58 35.31 -12.60
CA PRO A 633 41.31 35.68 -11.97
C PRO A 633 41.43 35.68 -10.44
N ALA A 634 40.93 36.72 -9.76
CA ALA A 634 40.96 36.81 -8.30
C ALA A 634 40.15 35.67 -7.65
N ILE A 635 38.95 35.39 -8.20
CA ILE A 635 38.09 34.26 -7.82
C ILE A 635 37.59 33.63 -9.13
N PRO A 636 37.95 32.37 -9.44
CA PRO A 636 37.44 31.73 -10.65
C PRO A 636 35.93 31.48 -10.53
N LYS A 637 35.12 31.86 -11.53
CA LYS A 637 33.72 31.40 -11.60
C LYS A 637 33.73 29.86 -11.64
N THR A 638 33.16 29.25 -10.60
CA THR A 638 32.81 27.83 -10.61
C THR A 638 31.71 27.65 -11.66
N GLY A 639 32.03 26.90 -12.71
CA GLY A 639 31.03 26.39 -13.64
C GLY A 639 30.27 25.23 -13.00
#